data_AF-A0A0K0FDH4-F1
#
_entry.id   AF-A0A0K0FDH4-F1
#
_cell.length_a   1.000
_cell.length_b   1.000
_cell.length_c   1.000
_cell.angle_alpha   90.00
_cell.angle_beta   90.00
_cell.angle_gamma   90.00
#
_symmetry.space_group_name_H-M   'P 1'
#
loop_
_entity.id
_entity.type
_entity.pdbx_description
1 polymer ?
#
loop_
_entity_poly.entity_id
_entity_poly.type
_entity_poly.pdbx_seq_one_letter_code
_entity_poly.pdbx_strand_id
1 'polypeptide(L)'
;MDTDALRQSYPKFIDAICWYLSTLDQQNYHQTTSFVDISQKTFGHKELEYFIQSVLKPKENIIKYYPHLLPYQKNINRMIEYCFGNFICYKNQSNFIVILQNYFKRMYSQNKSDKINMLYFNAKEELSYPSIVAEILMTAIGSPGFTWNASPLVTETELLMCDWIGDSLNIPKCFFNQFNQGNGALHYTLEECFVLSIVCAKSRKIRNLSNDFADKEEKIFDHKNDVIAGKPSYDPFSECYSYFSKHDPKYNKILKGYLIGQAKYSLSRILKNSGVTLEALGNTSEMIPEILLKTIEIDRKNSLQPFICIFSIDKNINNSINILKEIISICKNYFLWITVNLSNITGELLINRYIKLNILLREVDSLTSDIGNVFLTNEPCTVLWLKNYKEAEENLSITPTYLRHSNQGMIADLRHVSFGFSKRPRGIRLWMIISTFGTEGLKSYYKYKYEKNPPVQLINILDINEFKKSSTAAFEFIIRYWENLNTNFLPNSDSSPRTIFNILTPKPPKYGRSLESLIPIYESLIQHTTHWLHKNFLAYFPCHTNYLCVLGDLFASAFGYRTNEELLNMEYETIQYIGREMNLDEKFWKKEKIDYRRWFYGSASEGTLKSVLMAREYAIKKFKNLYKMKENNLINEKTLDNLERDLLKYLDKWDRANDDNCIFLYNYLIAYTSEQAHSSVEKAYLFANTRIRKLPIYYDKNLANFTMPLGAVEKALTIDRHHGMIPFFITLPIGSTSTCGVDSPEMFGPISKKEGLWVHCDSAYLGGFILLPEYQHLLKGFNYVDSFVVNLHKSSGINHDASMLFISNKYASLKDLNTLGTKPRINRSIKIWFLQKTFGFEKIRQMQRQQIKCAQFLERLFLSKDYLEVVTKQIAGLVCFKIKNCSNNDNEKIFNIINNIDRRIHITESHVNNIHFMRISINNPQMTHRDIKFIFDVICENSEDFIRKNKKDK
;
A
#
# COMPACT_ATOMS: atom_id res chain seq x y z
N MET A 1 15.17 17.80 -7.57
CA MET A 1 14.04 18.59 -8.07
C MET A 1 14.56 19.56 -9.13
N ASP A 2 14.70 19.10 -10.38
CA ASP A 2 15.21 19.94 -11.48
C ASP A 2 14.03 20.64 -12.16
N THR A 3 13.79 21.89 -11.76
CA THR A 3 12.63 22.66 -12.21
C THR A 3 12.79 23.11 -13.66
N ASP A 4 14.01 23.36 -14.14
CA ASP A 4 14.28 23.73 -15.53
C ASP A 4 14.02 22.58 -16.50
N ALA A 5 14.46 21.36 -16.14
CA ALA A 5 14.13 20.17 -16.92
C ALA A 5 12.62 19.92 -16.98
N LEU A 6 11.91 20.18 -15.87
CA LEU A 6 10.45 20.10 -15.84
C LEU A 6 9.82 21.19 -16.73
N ARG A 7 10.26 22.45 -16.67
CA ARG A 7 9.82 23.54 -17.57
C ARG A 7 9.96 23.19 -19.03
N GLN A 8 11.07 22.58 -19.41
CA GLN A 8 11.32 22.23 -20.80
C GLN A 8 10.43 21.07 -21.29
N SER A 9 10.16 20.09 -20.42
CA SER A 9 9.53 18.82 -20.80
C SER A 9 8.02 18.82 -20.58
N TYR A 10 7.54 19.50 -19.54
CA TYR A 10 6.16 19.42 -19.09
C TYR A 10 5.13 19.85 -20.17
N PRO A 11 5.29 20.98 -20.89
CA PRO A 11 4.32 21.38 -21.92
C PRO A 11 4.08 20.30 -22.98
N LYS A 12 5.16 19.62 -23.38
CA LYS A 12 5.12 18.53 -24.36
C LYS A 12 4.33 17.32 -23.86
N PHE A 13 4.50 16.96 -22.59
CA PHE A 13 3.76 15.86 -21.96
C PHE A 13 2.28 16.22 -21.84
N ILE A 14 1.95 17.47 -21.51
CA ILE A 14 0.57 17.95 -21.50
C ILE A 14 -0.05 17.90 -22.88
N ASP A 15 0.63 18.39 -23.92
CA ASP A 15 0.09 18.34 -25.27
C ASP A 15 -0.17 16.88 -25.70
N ALA A 16 0.67 15.93 -25.30
CA ALA A 16 0.44 14.50 -25.53
C ALA A 16 -0.80 13.95 -24.82
N ILE A 17 -1.02 14.33 -23.55
CA ILE A 17 -2.23 13.92 -22.82
C ILE A 17 -3.47 14.63 -23.38
N CYS A 18 -3.41 15.93 -23.68
CA CYS A 18 -4.50 16.66 -24.34
C CYS A 18 -4.91 15.96 -25.65
N TRP A 19 -3.90 15.59 -26.44
CA TRP A 19 -4.08 14.87 -27.68
C TRP A 19 -4.73 13.49 -27.42
N TYR A 20 -4.27 12.73 -26.42
CA TYR A 20 -4.91 11.47 -26.00
C TYR A 20 -6.37 11.66 -25.55
N LEU A 21 -6.64 12.65 -24.70
CA LEU A 21 -8.00 12.97 -24.24
C LEU A 21 -8.89 13.35 -25.42
N SER A 22 -8.38 14.08 -26.42
CA SER A 22 -9.13 14.45 -27.62
C SER A 22 -9.62 13.25 -28.42
N THR A 23 -8.84 12.16 -28.47
CA THR A 23 -9.30 10.92 -29.12
C THR A 23 -10.43 10.23 -28.39
N LEU A 24 -10.47 10.38 -27.07
CA LEU A 24 -11.52 9.81 -26.24
C LEU A 24 -12.79 10.67 -26.33
N ASP A 25 -12.63 12.00 -26.45
CA ASP A 25 -13.72 12.98 -26.49
C ASP A 25 -14.44 13.03 -27.85
N GLN A 26 -13.72 12.92 -28.98
CA GLN A 26 -14.26 13.06 -30.34
C GLN A 26 -15.29 12.00 -30.80
N GLN A 27 -15.60 10.99 -29.98
CA GLN A 27 -16.62 9.99 -30.29
C GLN A 27 -17.99 10.25 -29.61
N ASN A 28 -18.22 11.46 -29.08
CA ASN A 28 -19.52 11.87 -28.57
C ASN A 28 -20.03 13.11 -29.31
N TYR A 29 -20.60 12.93 -30.52
CA TYR A 29 -21.78 13.68 -30.99
C TYR A 29 -22.44 12.94 -32.17
N HIS A 30 -23.76 12.75 -32.03
CA HIS A 30 -24.77 12.25 -32.98
C HIS A 30 -25.13 10.75 -33.04
N GLN A 31 -26.27 10.44 -32.41
CA GLN A 31 -27.33 9.69 -33.10
C GLN A 31 -27.67 10.43 -34.40
N THR A 32 -27.41 9.80 -35.55
CA THR A 32 -28.25 9.71 -36.77
C THR A 32 -27.35 9.37 -37.95
N THR A 33 -27.34 8.10 -38.35
CA THR A 33 -27.29 7.55 -39.72
C THR A 33 -26.67 6.16 -39.66
N SER A 34 -27.23 5.28 -40.51
CA SER A 34 -26.86 3.89 -40.80
C SER A 34 -25.47 3.45 -40.35
N PHE A 35 -25.39 2.23 -39.79
CA PHE A 35 -24.18 1.41 -39.69
C PHE A 35 -23.38 1.48 -41.01
N VAL A 36 -22.45 2.42 -41.10
CA VAL A 36 -21.42 2.47 -42.13
C VAL A 36 -20.15 2.00 -41.47
N ASP A 37 -19.62 0.91 -42.02
CA ASP A 37 -18.33 0.29 -41.77
C ASP A 37 -17.30 1.16 -41.04
N ILE A 38 -17.19 0.96 -39.71
CA ILE A 38 -16.10 1.49 -38.87
C ILE A 38 -14.87 0.54 -38.93
N SER A 39 -14.87 -0.45 -39.83
CA SER A 39 -13.86 -1.52 -39.90
C SER A 39 -12.48 -1.12 -40.46
N GLN A 40 -12.26 0.14 -40.87
CA GLN A 40 -11.02 0.50 -41.61
C GLN A 40 -10.29 1.79 -41.22
N LYS A 41 -10.64 2.48 -40.12
CA LYS A 41 -9.82 3.60 -39.63
C LYS A 41 -8.99 3.18 -38.42
N THR A 42 -7.74 2.83 -38.67
CA THR A 42 -6.69 2.59 -37.68
C THR A 42 -6.43 3.83 -36.82
N PHE A 43 -7.13 3.95 -35.69
CA PHE A 43 -6.82 4.86 -34.60
C PHE A 43 -5.46 4.46 -33.99
N GLY A 44 -4.61 5.40 -33.53
CA GLY A 44 -3.32 5.09 -32.90
C GLY A 44 -2.06 5.65 -33.56
N HIS A 45 -2.13 5.95 -34.87
CA HIS A 45 -0.96 6.28 -35.67
C HIS A 45 -0.54 7.76 -35.52
N LYS A 46 -1.49 8.69 -35.46
CA LYS A 46 -1.23 10.14 -35.34
C LYS A 46 -0.90 10.56 -33.90
N GLU A 47 -1.39 9.78 -32.94
CA GLU A 47 -1.29 9.88 -31.50
C GLU A 47 0.17 9.80 -31.04
N LEU A 48 0.76 8.68 -31.44
CA LEU A 48 2.13 8.32 -31.18
C LEU A 48 3.07 9.14 -32.06
N GLU A 49 2.67 9.44 -33.30
CA GLU A 49 3.41 10.30 -34.22
C GLU A 49 3.55 11.72 -33.68
N TYR A 50 2.50 12.33 -33.11
CA TYR A 50 2.58 13.62 -32.44
C TYR A 50 3.40 13.55 -31.15
N PHE A 51 3.25 12.50 -30.32
CA PHE A 51 4.10 12.33 -29.13
C PHE A 51 5.59 12.24 -29.50
N ILE A 52 5.91 11.49 -30.56
CA ILE A 52 7.28 11.35 -31.06
C ILE A 52 7.79 12.66 -31.67
N GLN A 53 6.99 13.35 -32.50
CA GLN A 53 7.39 14.60 -33.17
C GLN A 53 7.54 15.77 -32.17
N SER A 54 6.58 15.91 -31.25
CA SER A 54 6.45 17.06 -30.36
C SER A 54 7.22 16.88 -29.03
N VAL A 55 7.22 15.68 -28.45
CA VAL A 55 7.87 15.40 -27.15
C VAL A 55 9.32 14.99 -27.32
N LEU A 56 9.60 14.04 -28.22
CA LEU A 56 10.96 13.50 -28.42
C LEU A 56 11.83 14.36 -29.36
N LYS A 57 11.25 15.25 -30.19
CA LYS A 57 11.91 16.24 -31.07
C LYS A 57 13.08 15.68 -31.92
N PRO A 58 12.81 14.91 -32.99
CA PRO A 58 13.83 14.57 -34.00
C PRO A 58 14.38 15.83 -34.70
N LYS A 59 15.64 15.77 -35.17
CA LYS A 59 16.35 16.94 -35.72
C LYS A 59 15.86 17.47 -37.08
N GLU A 60 15.04 16.73 -37.82
CA GLU A 60 14.53 17.19 -39.13
C GLU A 60 13.02 16.99 -39.30
N ASN A 61 12.44 17.80 -40.17
CA ASN A 61 11.01 17.90 -40.42
C ASN A 61 10.54 16.74 -41.31
N ILE A 62 10.11 15.64 -40.68
CA ILE A 62 9.77 14.34 -41.29
C ILE A 62 8.72 14.44 -42.42
N ILE A 63 7.86 15.46 -42.38
CA ILE A 63 6.72 15.61 -43.28
C ILE A 63 7.14 16.00 -44.72
N LYS A 64 8.33 16.58 -44.92
CA LYS A 64 8.74 17.09 -46.25
C LYS A 64 9.03 15.99 -47.28
N TYR A 65 9.17 14.73 -46.86
CA TYR A 65 9.59 13.63 -47.72
C TYR A 65 8.50 12.62 -48.09
N TYR A 66 7.27 12.70 -47.54
CA TYR A 66 6.27 11.64 -47.75
C TYR A 66 4.81 12.14 -47.82
N PRO A 67 4.37 12.71 -48.96
CA PRO A 67 3.00 13.23 -49.08
C PRO A 67 1.94 12.15 -49.41
N HIS A 68 2.33 10.94 -49.84
CA HIS A 68 1.39 9.99 -50.44
C HIS A 68 1.67 8.53 -50.07
N LEU A 69 1.38 8.07 -48.85
CA LEU A 69 1.48 6.62 -48.53
C LEU A 69 0.45 6.13 -47.50
N LEU A 70 -0.52 5.36 -48.00
CA LEU A 70 -1.15 4.18 -47.37
C LEU A 70 -1.18 3.10 -48.49
N PRO A 71 -1.02 1.79 -48.23
CA PRO A 71 -0.85 1.07 -46.97
C PRO A 71 0.47 0.27 -46.91
N TYR A 72 0.65 -0.47 -45.79
CA TYR A 72 1.70 -1.46 -45.48
C TYR A 72 2.94 -0.98 -44.70
N GLN A 73 2.93 -1.37 -43.42
CA GLN A 73 3.98 -1.87 -42.49
C GLN A 73 5.49 -1.80 -42.87
N LYS A 74 5.87 -1.85 -44.15
CA LYS A 74 7.26 -1.77 -44.62
C LYS A 74 7.84 -0.35 -44.54
N ASN A 75 6.99 0.68 -44.60
CA ASN A 75 7.44 2.08 -44.62
C ASN A 75 7.63 2.70 -43.21
N ILE A 76 7.01 2.12 -42.18
CA ILE A 76 7.23 2.51 -40.78
C ILE A 76 8.69 2.26 -40.37
N ASN A 77 9.27 1.13 -40.77
CA ASN A 77 10.65 0.75 -40.43
C ASN A 77 11.71 1.71 -41.03
N ARG A 78 11.48 2.25 -42.24
CA ARG A 78 12.41 3.21 -42.88
C ARG A 78 12.27 4.63 -42.30
N MET A 79 11.06 5.04 -41.93
CA MET A 79 10.82 6.33 -41.26
C MET A 79 11.42 6.35 -39.84
N ILE A 80 11.35 5.19 -39.16
CA ILE A 80 12.04 4.86 -37.93
C ILE A 80 13.56 5.04 -38.14
N GLU A 81 14.20 4.25 -39.00
CA GLU A 81 15.66 4.29 -39.23
C GLU A 81 16.21 5.71 -39.49
N TYR A 82 15.48 6.55 -40.24
CA TYR A 82 15.92 7.91 -40.56
C TYR A 82 15.76 8.90 -39.40
N CYS A 83 14.69 8.80 -38.60
CA CYS A 83 14.54 9.60 -37.37
C CYS A 83 15.67 9.30 -36.38
N PHE A 84 16.13 8.04 -36.32
CA PHE A 84 17.11 7.55 -35.35
C PHE A 84 18.57 7.90 -35.65
N GLY A 85 18.90 8.39 -36.85
CA GLY A 85 20.27 8.78 -37.21
C GLY A 85 20.76 10.08 -36.57
N ASN A 86 19.88 10.90 -35.98
CA ASN A 86 20.19 12.30 -35.69
C ASN A 86 20.02 12.75 -34.22
N PHE A 87 19.70 11.86 -33.27
CA PHE A 87 19.55 12.23 -31.85
C PHE A 87 20.91 12.26 -31.12
N ILE A 88 21.33 13.42 -30.59
CA ILE A 88 22.63 13.61 -29.91
C ILE A 88 22.59 13.30 -28.41
N CYS A 89 21.42 13.25 -27.79
CA CYS A 89 21.27 12.90 -26.38
C CYS A 89 20.41 11.64 -26.31
N TYR A 90 20.78 10.65 -25.49
CA TYR A 90 20.19 9.31 -25.37
C TYR A 90 20.78 8.23 -26.30
N LYS A 91 21.99 7.76 -25.94
CA LYS A 91 22.81 6.82 -26.72
C LYS A 91 22.36 5.33 -26.74
N ASN A 92 21.22 4.94 -26.15
CA ASN A 92 20.86 3.51 -25.99
C ASN A 92 19.34 3.23 -26.15
N GLN A 93 18.75 3.41 -27.34
CA GLN A 93 17.31 3.16 -27.59
C GLN A 93 16.96 2.45 -28.91
N SER A 94 17.31 1.17 -29.07
CA SER A 94 16.58 0.29 -30.00
C SER A 94 15.36 -0.36 -29.33
N ASN A 95 15.44 -0.72 -28.05
CA ASN A 95 14.38 -1.48 -27.37
C ASN A 95 13.20 -0.64 -26.87
N PHE A 96 13.43 0.60 -26.38
CA PHE A 96 12.36 1.47 -25.85
C PHE A 96 11.29 1.78 -26.90
N ILE A 97 11.77 2.03 -28.11
CA ILE A 97 10.97 2.45 -29.25
C ILE A 97 10.29 1.24 -29.89
N VAL A 98 11.00 0.11 -30.02
CA VAL A 98 10.41 -1.17 -30.47
C VAL A 98 9.37 -1.68 -29.47
N ILE A 99 9.53 -1.44 -28.17
CA ILE A 99 8.56 -1.87 -27.15
C ILE A 99 7.35 -0.95 -27.12
N LEU A 100 7.50 0.38 -27.18
CA LEU A 100 6.35 1.28 -27.35
C LEU A 100 5.64 1.04 -28.69
N GLN A 101 6.38 0.82 -29.78
CA GLN A 101 5.81 0.47 -31.07
C GLN A 101 5.09 -0.88 -31.03
N ASN A 102 5.67 -1.92 -30.42
CA ASN A 102 4.99 -3.21 -30.24
C ASN A 102 3.82 -3.13 -29.26
N TYR A 103 3.90 -2.26 -28.24
CA TYR A 103 2.84 -1.98 -27.26
C TYR A 103 1.62 -1.40 -27.98
N PHE A 104 1.82 -0.33 -28.75
CA PHE A 104 0.73 0.26 -29.52
C PHE A 104 0.30 -0.67 -30.67
N LYS A 105 1.23 -1.29 -31.41
CA LYS A 105 0.93 -2.21 -32.53
C LYS A 105 0.17 -3.47 -32.08
N ARG A 106 0.38 -4.00 -30.87
CA ARG A 106 -0.37 -5.15 -30.31
C ARG A 106 -1.72 -4.75 -29.72
N MET A 107 -1.83 -3.57 -29.12
CA MET A 107 -3.13 -2.98 -28.78
C MET A 107 -4.04 -2.90 -30.00
N TYR A 108 -3.45 -2.69 -31.19
CA TYR A 108 -4.18 -2.60 -32.46
C TYR A 108 -4.23 -3.89 -33.30
N SER A 109 -3.37 -4.90 -33.06
CA SER A 109 -3.32 -6.13 -33.88
C SER A 109 -4.14 -7.30 -33.33
N GLN A 110 -4.78 -7.19 -32.17
CA GLN A 110 -5.75 -8.18 -31.72
C GLN A 110 -7.15 -7.87 -32.24
N ASN A 111 -7.40 -8.27 -33.49
CA ASN A 111 -8.73 -8.49 -34.05
C ASN A 111 -9.45 -9.64 -33.30
N LYS A 112 -9.86 -9.37 -32.05
CA LYS A 112 -11.03 -10.00 -31.43
C LYS A 112 -11.89 -8.86 -30.93
N SER A 113 -12.90 -8.54 -31.74
CA SER A 113 -13.78 -7.36 -31.74
C SER A 113 -14.51 -7.01 -30.43
N ASP A 114 -14.33 -7.77 -29.34
CA ASP A 114 -15.04 -7.53 -28.08
C ASP A 114 -14.16 -6.91 -26.98
N LYS A 115 -12.84 -7.19 -26.96
CA LYS A 115 -11.96 -6.76 -25.85
C LYS A 115 -11.43 -5.32 -25.98
N ILE A 116 -11.13 -4.87 -27.19
CA ILE A 116 -10.69 -3.48 -27.45
C ILE A 116 -11.84 -2.51 -27.19
N ASN A 117 -13.05 -2.88 -27.63
CA ASN A 117 -14.28 -2.14 -27.31
C ASN A 117 -14.46 -2.05 -25.79
N MET A 118 -14.35 -3.15 -25.03
CA MET A 118 -14.42 -3.12 -23.57
C MET A 118 -13.38 -2.19 -22.90
N LEU A 119 -12.11 -2.21 -23.34
CA LEU A 119 -11.07 -1.34 -22.80
C LEU A 119 -11.34 0.15 -23.08
N TYR A 120 -11.93 0.46 -24.24
CA TYR A 120 -12.32 1.80 -24.65
C TYR A 120 -13.59 2.29 -23.94
N PHE A 121 -14.61 1.44 -23.79
CA PHE A 121 -15.80 1.72 -22.99
C PHE A 121 -15.43 1.99 -21.53
N ASN A 122 -14.61 1.13 -20.92
CA ASN A 122 -14.10 1.37 -19.56
C ASN A 122 -13.22 2.63 -19.49
N ALA A 123 -12.64 3.08 -20.61
CA ALA A 123 -11.83 4.29 -20.66
C ALA A 123 -12.62 5.58 -20.55
N LYS A 124 -13.73 5.65 -21.29
CA LYS A 124 -14.70 6.75 -21.22
C LYS A 124 -15.43 6.82 -19.88
N GLU A 125 -15.44 5.72 -19.12
CA GLU A 125 -16.28 5.57 -17.93
C GLU A 125 -15.57 5.81 -16.59
N GLU A 126 -14.23 5.82 -16.57
CA GLU A 126 -13.44 5.82 -15.33
C GLU A 126 -12.34 6.90 -15.28
N LEU A 127 -12.12 7.64 -16.38
CA LEU A 127 -11.06 8.66 -16.47
C LEU A 127 -11.64 10.07 -16.36
N SER A 128 -11.09 10.90 -15.48
CA SER A 128 -11.42 12.33 -15.43
C SER A 128 -10.18 13.21 -15.35
N TYR A 129 -10.21 14.35 -16.02
CA TYR A 129 -9.09 15.29 -16.02
C TYR A 129 -8.69 15.79 -14.62
N PRO A 130 -9.61 16.00 -13.64
CA PRO A 130 -9.21 16.39 -12.29
C PRO A 130 -8.47 15.27 -11.57
N SER A 131 -8.82 14.01 -11.83
CA SER A 131 -8.10 12.85 -11.30
C SER A 131 -6.66 12.79 -11.82
N ILE A 132 -6.43 13.18 -13.07
CA ILE A 132 -5.09 13.23 -13.69
C ILE A 132 -4.26 14.34 -13.05
N VAL A 133 -4.80 15.56 -12.96
CA VAL A 133 -4.12 16.73 -12.37
C VAL A 133 -3.82 16.53 -10.88
N ALA A 134 -4.72 15.90 -10.14
CA ALA A 134 -4.46 15.57 -8.74
C ALA A 134 -3.24 14.66 -8.58
N GLU A 135 -3.01 13.73 -9.52
CA GLU A 135 -1.92 12.77 -9.41
C GLU A 135 -0.54 13.44 -9.43
N ILE A 136 -0.36 14.47 -10.27
CA ILE A 136 0.92 15.19 -10.32
C ILE A 136 1.16 16.00 -9.05
N LEU A 137 0.12 16.59 -8.45
CA LEU A 137 0.21 17.34 -7.19
C LEU A 137 0.52 16.42 -6.01
N MET A 138 -0.15 15.27 -5.94
CA MET A 138 0.13 14.21 -4.95
C MET A 138 1.56 13.67 -5.10
N THR A 139 2.06 13.57 -6.33
CA THR A 139 3.42 13.13 -6.63
C THR A 139 4.47 14.16 -6.23
N ALA A 140 4.17 15.44 -6.43
CA ALA A 140 5.08 16.54 -6.17
C ALA A 140 5.31 16.82 -4.68
N ILE A 141 4.31 16.54 -3.82
CA ILE A 141 4.50 16.63 -2.36
C ILE A 141 5.31 15.46 -1.80
N GLY A 142 5.30 14.29 -2.47
CA GLY A 142 6.10 13.13 -2.10
C GLY A 142 5.84 12.58 -0.70
N SER A 143 4.68 12.90 -0.09
CA SER A 143 4.39 12.62 1.31
C SER A 143 3.50 11.39 1.50
N PRO A 144 3.95 10.36 2.22
CA PRO A 144 3.11 9.21 2.59
C PRO A 144 2.21 9.54 3.80
N GLY A 145 0.95 9.10 3.76
CA GLY A 145 0.03 9.21 4.90
C GLY A 145 0.02 7.92 5.71
N PHE A 146 0.53 7.96 6.95
CA PHE A 146 0.46 6.82 7.88
C PHE A 146 0.08 7.27 9.28
N THR A 147 0.82 8.21 9.85
CA THR A 147 0.42 8.98 11.03
C THR A 147 -0.01 10.38 10.62
N TRP A 148 -0.79 11.03 11.48
CA TRP A 148 -1.10 12.45 11.29
C TRP A 148 0.18 13.29 11.23
N ASN A 149 1.14 13.07 12.14
CA ASN A 149 2.38 13.87 12.17
C ASN A 149 3.26 13.65 10.93
N ALA A 150 3.21 12.47 10.31
CA ALA A 150 3.90 12.20 9.06
C ALA A 150 3.33 13.05 7.91
N SER A 151 2.02 13.28 7.87
CA SER A 151 1.40 14.11 6.84
C SER A 151 -0.01 14.54 7.25
N PRO A 152 -0.16 15.70 7.94
CA PRO A 152 -1.47 16.21 8.34
C PRO A 152 -2.40 16.41 7.14
N LEU A 153 -1.89 16.97 6.03
CA LEU A 153 -2.64 17.16 4.80
C LEU A 153 -3.24 15.86 4.26
N VAL A 154 -2.43 14.81 4.17
CA VAL A 154 -2.88 13.53 3.61
C VAL A 154 -3.91 12.87 4.51
N THR A 155 -3.66 12.89 5.82
CA THR A 155 -4.54 12.31 6.83
C THR A 155 -5.88 13.02 6.84
N GLU A 156 -5.89 14.34 7.08
CA GLU A 156 -7.12 15.11 7.24
C GLU A 156 -7.97 15.16 5.97
N THR A 157 -7.34 15.29 4.81
CA THR A 157 -8.08 15.30 3.55
C THR A 157 -8.74 13.95 3.28
N GLU A 158 -8.08 12.82 3.57
CA GLU A 158 -8.70 11.50 3.41
C GLU A 158 -9.91 11.33 4.33
N LEU A 159 -9.77 11.71 5.60
CA LEU A 159 -10.86 11.64 6.57
C LEU A 159 -12.05 12.52 6.16
N LEU A 160 -11.79 13.78 5.77
CA LEU A 160 -12.84 14.71 5.32
C LEU A 160 -13.51 14.23 4.03
N MET A 161 -12.76 13.66 3.09
CA MET A 161 -13.36 13.15 1.86
C MET A 161 -14.26 11.94 2.09
N CYS A 162 -13.92 11.07 3.06
CA CYS A 162 -14.83 10.00 3.46
C CYS A 162 -16.16 10.55 4.00
N ASP A 163 -16.13 11.66 4.74
CA ASP A 163 -17.34 12.35 5.20
C ASP A 163 -18.10 13.01 4.04
N TRP A 164 -17.40 13.67 3.09
CA TRP A 164 -18.04 14.28 1.92
C TRP A 164 -18.76 13.26 1.04
N ILE A 165 -18.12 12.11 0.81
CA ILE A 165 -18.74 10.99 0.09
C ILE A 165 -19.94 10.48 0.88
N GLY A 166 -19.79 10.29 2.19
CA GLY A 166 -20.89 9.89 3.07
C GLY A 166 -22.10 10.84 2.98
N ASP A 167 -21.87 12.16 3.06
CA ASP A 167 -22.93 13.18 2.95
C ASP A 167 -23.58 13.16 1.56
N SER A 168 -22.77 12.99 0.50
CA SER A 168 -23.25 12.86 -0.88
C SER A 168 -24.16 11.65 -1.08
N LEU A 169 -23.87 10.54 -0.40
CA LEU A 169 -24.60 9.27 -0.47
C LEU A 169 -25.70 9.12 0.59
N ASN A 170 -25.99 10.17 1.38
CA ASN A 170 -26.95 10.13 2.48
C ASN A 170 -26.62 9.09 3.57
N ILE A 171 -25.35 8.88 3.86
CA ILE A 171 -24.90 8.02 4.96
C ILE A 171 -25.15 8.70 6.31
N PRO A 172 -25.55 7.95 7.36
CA PRO A 172 -25.76 8.55 8.67
C PRO A 172 -24.49 9.17 9.27
N LYS A 173 -24.67 10.32 9.94
CA LYS A 173 -23.57 11.08 10.55
C LYS A 173 -22.80 10.34 11.65
N CYS A 174 -23.37 9.29 12.25
CA CYS A 174 -22.66 8.45 13.23
C CYS A 174 -21.44 7.72 12.64
N PHE A 175 -21.29 7.67 11.31
CA PHE A 175 -20.13 7.12 10.62
C PHE A 175 -19.05 8.15 10.29
N PHE A 176 -19.33 9.44 10.49
CA PHE A 176 -18.46 10.53 10.04
C PHE A 176 -17.43 10.89 11.11
N ASN A 177 -16.21 11.18 10.68
CA ASN A 177 -15.12 11.56 11.59
C ASN A 177 -15.39 12.90 12.29
N GLN A 178 -16.18 13.80 11.67
CA GLN A 178 -16.54 15.09 12.24
C GLN A 178 -17.32 14.99 13.56
N PHE A 179 -17.89 13.83 13.90
CA PHE A 179 -18.64 13.61 15.15
C PHE A 179 -17.86 12.79 16.19
N ASN A 180 -16.55 12.57 16.00
CA ASN A 180 -15.65 11.90 16.95
C ASN A 180 -16.08 10.49 17.41
N GLN A 181 -16.96 9.81 16.66
CA GLN A 181 -17.45 8.47 16.97
C GLN A 181 -17.13 7.48 15.85
N GLY A 182 -17.65 7.78 14.65
CA GLY A 182 -17.36 7.02 13.45
C GLY A 182 -16.13 7.53 12.72
N ASN A 183 -15.64 6.74 11.76
CA ASN A 183 -14.59 7.18 10.87
C ASN A 183 -14.62 6.41 9.54
N GLY A 184 -14.10 7.03 8.48
CA GLY A 184 -13.97 6.44 7.15
C GLY A 184 -12.52 6.35 6.68
N ALA A 185 -12.21 5.34 5.87
CA ALA A 185 -10.91 5.18 5.25
C ALA A 185 -11.04 4.68 3.80
N LEU A 186 -10.10 5.11 2.95
CA LEU A 186 -10.06 4.69 1.55
C LEU A 186 -9.25 3.40 1.38
N HIS A 187 -9.69 2.50 0.51
CA HIS A 187 -9.08 1.21 0.18
C HIS A 187 -9.03 1.01 -1.34
N TYR A 188 -8.28 0.03 -1.84
CA TYR A 188 -8.25 -0.25 -3.28
C TYR A 188 -9.38 -1.18 -3.71
N THR A 189 -9.87 -2.04 -2.81
CA THR A 189 -10.85 -3.08 -3.16
C THR A 189 -11.88 -3.29 -2.06
N LEU A 190 -13.01 -3.89 -2.43
CA LEU A 190 -14.04 -4.35 -1.49
C LEU A 190 -13.53 -5.47 -0.59
N GLU A 191 -12.72 -6.39 -1.11
CA GLU A 191 -12.17 -7.47 -0.31
C GLU A 191 -11.29 -6.97 0.84
N GLU A 192 -10.53 -5.89 0.62
CA GLU A 192 -9.78 -5.20 1.68
C GLU A 192 -10.73 -4.67 2.77
N CYS A 193 -11.82 -3.99 2.39
CA CYS A 193 -12.79 -3.46 3.34
C CYS A 193 -13.47 -4.58 4.14
N PHE A 194 -13.84 -5.69 3.50
CA PHE A 194 -14.46 -6.84 4.16
C PHE A 194 -13.52 -7.53 5.14
N VAL A 195 -12.27 -7.78 4.75
CA VAL A 195 -11.28 -8.39 5.66
C VAL A 195 -11.06 -7.50 6.88
N LEU A 196 -11.00 -6.18 6.71
CA LEU A 196 -10.85 -5.24 7.82
C LEU A 196 -12.07 -5.27 8.77
N SER A 197 -13.29 -5.30 8.20
CA SER A 197 -14.53 -5.46 8.98
C SER A 197 -14.58 -6.80 9.74
N ILE A 198 -14.18 -7.89 9.09
CA ILE A 198 -14.10 -9.23 9.69
C ILE A 198 -13.13 -9.25 10.87
N VAL A 199 -11.97 -8.58 10.75
CA VAL A 199 -10.98 -8.50 11.85
C VAL A 199 -11.56 -7.78 13.06
N CYS A 200 -12.31 -6.68 12.86
CA CYS A 200 -12.98 -5.96 13.95
C CYS A 200 -14.08 -6.81 14.60
N ALA A 201 -14.96 -7.41 13.79
CA ALA A 201 -16.03 -8.29 14.26
C ALA A 201 -15.51 -9.50 15.04
N LYS A 202 -14.44 -10.12 14.53
CA LYS A 202 -13.77 -11.26 15.18
C LYS A 202 -13.25 -10.87 16.56
N SER A 203 -12.54 -9.75 16.68
CA SER A 203 -12.00 -9.30 17.97
C SER A 203 -13.11 -9.03 18.99
N ARG A 204 -14.20 -8.36 18.56
CA ARG A 204 -15.37 -8.13 19.41
C ARG A 204 -15.97 -9.45 19.91
N LYS A 205 -16.17 -10.43 19.02
CA LYS A 205 -16.70 -11.74 19.39
C LYS A 205 -15.76 -12.52 20.31
N ILE A 206 -14.45 -12.51 20.03
CA ILE A 206 -13.45 -13.15 20.88
C ILE A 206 -13.45 -12.55 22.28
N ARG A 207 -13.55 -11.22 22.42
CA ARG A 207 -13.64 -10.54 23.72
C ARG A 207 -14.84 -11.02 24.54
N ASN A 208 -16.00 -11.16 23.89
CA ASN A 208 -17.20 -11.67 24.55
C ASN A 208 -17.01 -13.12 24.98
N LEU A 209 -16.47 -13.97 24.09
CA LEU A 209 -16.17 -15.36 24.42
C LEU A 209 -15.14 -15.46 25.54
N SER A 210 -14.05 -14.69 25.52
CA SER A 210 -13.01 -14.76 26.53
C SER A 210 -13.48 -14.33 27.91
N ASN A 211 -14.43 -13.39 27.98
CA ASN A 211 -15.07 -13.00 29.24
C ASN A 211 -15.98 -14.13 29.78
N ASP A 212 -16.64 -14.88 28.89
CA ASP A 212 -17.42 -16.08 29.23
C ASP A 212 -16.52 -17.29 29.56
N PHE A 213 -15.28 -17.31 29.03
CA PHE A 213 -14.24 -18.33 29.25
C PHE A 213 -13.20 -17.92 30.31
N ALA A 214 -13.54 -17.00 31.23
CA ALA A 214 -12.66 -16.62 32.33
C ALA A 214 -12.27 -17.81 33.24
N ASP A 215 -12.87 -19.00 33.08
CA ASP A 215 -12.52 -20.22 33.77
C ASP A 215 -12.12 -21.37 32.83
N LYS A 216 -10.80 -21.61 32.80
CA LYS A 216 -10.05 -22.88 32.66
C LYS A 216 -8.73 -22.60 31.96
N GLU A 217 -7.79 -22.00 32.70
CA GLU A 217 -6.39 -21.96 32.31
C GLU A 217 -5.84 -23.40 32.22
N GLU A 218 -5.87 -23.99 31.03
CA GLU A 218 -4.99 -25.11 30.72
C GLU A 218 -3.57 -24.59 30.58
N LYS A 219 -2.79 -24.81 31.64
CA LYS A 219 -1.33 -24.68 31.75
C LYS A 219 -0.76 -23.39 31.16
N ILE A 220 -0.54 -22.41 32.02
CA ILE A 220 0.58 -21.48 31.89
C ILE A 220 1.83 -22.34 31.70
N PHE A 221 2.31 -22.44 30.46
CA PHE A 221 3.58 -23.07 30.21
C PHE A 221 4.63 -22.13 30.80
N ASP A 222 5.31 -22.59 31.86
CA ASP A 222 6.47 -21.90 32.41
C ASP A 222 7.57 -21.92 31.33
N HIS A 223 7.48 -20.99 30.39
CA HIS A 223 8.58 -20.58 29.56
C HIS A 223 9.57 -19.91 30.51
N LYS A 224 10.34 -20.72 31.27
CA LYS A 224 11.56 -20.28 31.96
C LYS A 224 12.23 -19.28 31.03
N ASN A 225 12.51 -18.07 31.52
CA ASN A 225 13.06 -16.94 30.76
C ASN A 225 14.23 -17.36 29.85
N ASP A 226 13.92 -17.93 28.68
CA ASP A 226 14.92 -18.39 27.73
C ASP A 226 15.23 -17.18 26.87
N VAL A 227 16.23 -16.42 27.36
CA VAL A 227 16.67 -15.14 26.82
C VAL A 227 17.06 -15.24 25.34
N ILE A 228 17.28 -16.45 24.81
CA ILE A 228 17.70 -16.67 23.42
C ILE A 228 16.51 -16.92 22.48
N ALA A 229 15.45 -17.59 22.95
CA ALA A 229 14.31 -17.94 22.09
C ALA A 229 13.15 -16.92 22.14
N GLY A 230 13.21 -15.95 23.06
CA GLY A 230 12.16 -14.95 23.25
C GLY A 230 10.81 -15.56 23.64
N LYS A 231 9.74 -14.77 23.49
CA LYS A 231 8.38 -15.17 23.90
C LYS A 231 7.43 -15.24 22.70
N PRO A 232 6.60 -16.28 22.59
CA PRO A 232 5.61 -16.36 21.54
C PRO A 232 4.41 -15.46 21.84
N SER A 233 3.59 -15.17 20.83
CA SER A 233 2.46 -14.23 20.92
C SER A 233 1.29 -14.70 21.77
N TYR A 234 1.30 -15.96 22.20
CA TYR A 234 0.32 -16.55 23.10
C TYR A 234 0.83 -16.62 24.56
N ASP A 235 2.06 -16.19 24.83
CA ASP A 235 2.59 -16.01 26.17
C ASP A 235 2.11 -14.65 26.71
N PRO A 236 1.40 -14.59 27.86
CA PRO A 236 0.91 -13.35 28.47
C PRO A 236 1.99 -12.30 28.75
N PHE A 237 3.26 -12.71 28.90
CA PHE A 237 4.39 -11.82 29.15
C PHE A 237 5.12 -11.40 27.86
N SER A 238 4.62 -11.76 26.68
CA SER A 238 5.14 -11.30 25.40
C SER A 238 4.71 -9.86 25.13
N GLU A 239 5.61 -9.03 24.59
CA GLU A 239 5.31 -7.64 24.20
C GLU A 239 4.19 -7.54 23.14
N CYS A 240 3.98 -8.62 22.38
CA CYS A 240 2.95 -8.66 21.34
C CYS A 240 1.63 -9.33 21.80
N TYR A 241 1.56 -9.83 23.04
CA TYR A 241 0.40 -10.57 23.54
C TYR A 241 -0.90 -9.76 23.48
N SER A 242 -0.85 -8.48 23.87
CA SER A 242 -2.03 -7.60 23.91
C SER A 242 -2.72 -7.46 22.54
N TYR A 243 -1.95 -7.52 21.45
CA TYR A 243 -2.48 -7.42 20.09
C TYR A 243 -2.96 -8.79 19.59
N PHE A 244 -2.15 -9.83 19.79
CA PHE A 244 -2.41 -11.15 19.22
C PHE A 244 -3.48 -11.95 19.96
N SER A 245 -3.62 -11.77 21.29
CA SER A 245 -4.67 -12.44 22.08
C SER A 245 -6.08 -12.11 21.59
N LYS A 246 -6.32 -10.88 21.11
CA LYS A 246 -7.59 -10.44 20.50
C LYS A 246 -7.90 -11.11 19.17
N HIS A 247 -6.90 -11.72 18.54
CA HIS A 247 -7.00 -12.35 17.22
C HIS A 247 -6.53 -13.81 17.23
N ASP A 248 -6.50 -14.45 18.40
CA ASP A 248 -5.97 -15.81 18.56
C ASP A 248 -6.64 -16.79 17.57
N PRO A 249 -5.86 -17.47 16.72
CA PRO A 249 -6.40 -18.41 15.75
C PRO A 249 -7.24 -19.54 16.34
N LYS A 250 -7.09 -19.86 17.65
CA LYS A 250 -7.84 -20.94 18.33
C LYS A 250 -9.36 -20.83 18.15
N TYR A 251 -9.87 -19.60 18.03
CA TYR A 251 -11.29 -19.34 17.82
C TYR A 251 -11.73 -19.45 16.35
N ASN A 252 -10.82 -19.42 15.38
CA ASN A 252 -11.19 -19.33 13.95
C ASN A 252 -12.07 -20.49 13.49
N LYS A 253 -11.81 -21.70 13.99
CA LYS A 253 -12.58 -22.91 13.61
C LYS A 253 -14.04 -22.88 14.06
N ILE A 254 -14.35 -22.13 15.12
CA ILE A 254 -15.72 -22.03 15.64
C ILE A 254 -16.44 -20.79 15.11
N LEU A 255 -15.71 -19.81 14.56
CA LEU A 255 -16.32 -18.57 14.05
C LEU A 255 -16.94 -18.79 12.67
N LYS A 256 -18.18 -18.34 12.53
CA LYS A 256 -18.94 -18.42 11.29
C LYS A 256 -19.49 -17.05 10.89
N GLY A 257 -19.22 -16.63 9.66
CA GLY A 257 -19.77 -15.41 9.08
C GLY A 257 -20.66 -15.69 7.87
N TYR A 258 -21.56 -14.75 7.58
CA TYR A 258 -22.54 -14.89 6.49
C TYR A 258 -22.39 -13.76 5.47
N LEU A 259 -22.45 -14.10 4.18
CA LEU A 259 -22.54 -13.16 3.09
C LEU A 259 -23.87 -13.31 2.36
N ILE A 260 -24.53 -12.20 2.14
CA ILE A 260 -25.86 -12.13 1.54
C ILE A 260 -25.84 -11.08 0.43
N GLY A 261 -26.45 -11.42 -0.70
CA GLY A 261 -26.57 -10.52 -1.85
C GLY A 261 -25.40 -10.61 -2.83
N GLN A 262 -25.62 -10.06 -4.02
CA GLN A 262 -24.62 -10.07 -5.09
C GLN A 262 -23.63 -8.93 -4.91
N ALA A 263 -22.33 -9.19 -4.93
CA ALA A 263 -21.34 -8.17 -5.27
C ALA A 263 -20.12 -8.80 -5.95
N LYS A 264 -19.37 -7.97 -6.68
CA LYS A 264 -18.17 -8.38 -7.42
C LYS A 264 -16.99 -8.57 -6.46
N TYR A 265 -16.92 -9.73 -5.81
CA TYR A 265 -15.80 -10.12 -4.95
C TYR A 265 -15.47 -11.61 -5.11
N SER A 266 -14.29 -12.04 -4.68
CA SER A 266 -13.91 -13.45 -4.62
C SER A 266 -14.08 -14.00 -3.19
N LEU A 267 -15.12 -14.80 -2.95
CA LEU A 267 -15.37 -15.44 -1.65
C LEU A 267 -14.15 -16.26 -1.18
N SER A 268 -13.61 -17.10 -2.06
CA SER A 268 -12.42 -17.91 -1.77
C SER A 268 -11.21 -17.07 -1.34
N ARG A 269 -11.06 -15.86 -1.92
CA ARG A 269 -9.96 -14.95 -1.56
C ARG A 269 -10.22 -14.28 -0.22
N ILE A 270 -11.45 -13.84 0.06
CA ILE A 270 -11.82 -13.24 1.36
C ILE A 270 -11.62 -14.28 2.48
N LEU A 271 -12.11 -15.50 2.28
CA LEU A 271 -11.94 -16.64 3.19
C LEU A 271 -10.45 -16.85 3.52
N LYS A 272 -9.62 -17.05 2.48
CA LYS A 272 -8.19 -17.26 2.67
C LYS A 272 -7.53 -16.04 3.31
N ASN A 273 -7.82 -14.82 2.87
CA ASN A 273 -7.19 -13.64 3.47
C ASN A 273 -7.60 -13.43 4.95
N SER A 274 -8.84 -13.75 5.33
CA SER A 274 -9.38 -13.52 6.68
C SER A 274 -9.18 -14.68 7.65
N GLY A 275 -8.99 -15.91 7.15
CA GLY A 275 -8.74 -17.09 7.97
C GLY A 275 -9.95 -17.59 8.79
N VAL A 276 -11.17 -17.24 8.39
CA VAL A 276 -12.43 -17.63 9.05
C VAL A 276 -13.40 -18.22 8.05
N THR A 277 -14.34 -19.04 8.52
CA THR A 277 -15.37 -19.64 7.67
C THR A 277 -16.46 -18.63 7.35
N LEU A 278 -16.76 -18.48 6.06
CA LEU A 278 -17.77 -17.61 5.52
C LEU A 278 -18.71 -18.39 4.61
N GLU A 279 -20.01 -18.24 4.80
CA GLU A 279 -21.04 -18.90 4.01
C GLU A 279 -21.85 -17.89 3.21
N ALA A 280 -22.00 -18.14 1.91
CA ALA A 280 -22.86 -17.33 1.06
C ALA A 280 -24.28 -17.90 1.06
N LEU A 281 -25.25 -17.14 1.57
CA LEU A 281 -26.65 -17.58 1.68
C LEU A 281 -27.50 -17.26 0.44
N GLY A 282 -26.88 -16.70 -0.61
CA GLY A 282 -27.52 -16.41 -1.88
C GLY A 282 -27.94 -14.95 -2.07
N ASN A 283 -28.82 -14.73 -3.05
CA ASN A 283 -29.29 -13.39 -3.44
C ASN A 283 -30.42 -12.90 -2.51
N THR A 284 -30.68 -11.60 -2.53
CA THR A 284 -31.74 -10.87 -1.81
C THR A 284 -33.16 -11.31 -2.19
N SER A 285 -33.56 -12.52 -1.80
CA SER A 285 -34.94 -13.01 -1.84
C SER A 285 -35.66 -12.78 -0.51
N GLU A 286 -36.99 -12.73 -0.52
CA GLU A 286 -37.80 -12.53 0.71
C GLU A 286 -37.60 -13.65 1.75
N MET A 287 -37.12 -14.83 1.35
CA MET A 287 -36.83 -15.95 2.26
C MET A 287 -35.50 -15.80 3.01
N ILE A 288 -34.64 -14.85 2.63
CA ILE A 288 -33.29 -14.72 3.20
C ILE A 288 -33.27 -14.51 4.71
N PRO A 289 -34.11 -13.66 5.32
CA PRO A 289 -34.13 -13.53 6.78
C PRO A 289 -34.44 -14.85 7.49
N GLU A 290 -35.40 -15.62 6.97
CA GLU A 290 -35.75 -16.94 7.53
C GLU A 290 -34.60 -17.95 7.35
N ILE A 291 -33.95 -17.96 6.18
CA ILE A 291 -32.77 -18.80 5.92
C ILE A 291 -31.64 -18.42 6.89
N LEU A 292 -31.33 -17.13 7.03
CA LEU A 292 -30.29 -16.65 7.95
C LEU A 292 -30.58 -17.08 9.39
N LEU A 293 -31.83 -16.90 9.86
CA LEU A 293 -32.23 -17.30 11.20
C LEU A 293 -32.04 -18.81 11.41
N LYS A 294 -32.57 -19.63 10.50
CA LYS A 294 -32.43 -21.09 10.55
C LYS A 294 -30.96 -21.52 10.53
N THR A 295 -30.15 -20.93 9.65
CA THR A 295 -28.71 -21.23 9.57
C THR A 295 -27.99 -20.85 10.87
N ILE A 296 -28.26 -19.67 11.45
CA ILE A 296 -27.69 -19.26 12.74
C ILE A 296 -28.07 -20.25 13.85
N GLU A 297 -29.33 -20.67 13.92
CA GLU A 297 -29.79 -21.63 14.93
C GLU A 297 -29.14 -23.00 14.76
N ILE A 298 -29.01 -23.50 13.53
CA ILE A 298 -28.31 -24.75 13.21
C ILE A 298 -26.83 -24.64 13.61
N ASP A 299 -26.15 -23.57 13.21
CA ASP A 299 -24.74 -23.34 13.50
C ASP A 299 -24.50 -23.30 15.02
N ARG A 300 -25.36 -22.60 15.77
CA ARG A 300 -25.28 -22.56 17.24
C ARG A 300 -25.52 -23.93 17.88
N LYS A 301 -26.49 -24.72 17.38
CA LYS A 301 -26.70 -26.11 17.83
C LYS A 301 -25.46 -26.97 17.58
N ASN A 302 -24.73 -26.69 16.51
CA ASN A 302 -23.45 -27.33 16.17
C ASN A 302 -22.24 -26.67 16.86
N SER A 303 -22.45 -25.90 17.93
CA SER A 303 -21.39 -25.22 18.71
C SER A 303 -20.54 -24.21 17.93
N LEU A 304 -20.99 -23.77 16.75
CA LEU A 304 -20.39 -22.65 16.04
C LEU A 304 -20.85 -21.32 16.63
N GLN A 305 -20.04 -20.29 16.40
CA GLN A 305 -20.17 -18.95 16.93
C GLN A 305 -20.36 -17.97 15.77
N PRO A 306 -21.62 -17.74 15.35
CA PRO A 306 -21.98 -16.62 14.48
C PRO A 306 -21.40 -15.31 15.00
N PHE A 307 -20.75 -14.53 14.13
CA PHE A 307 -20.09 -13.29 14.56
C PHE A 307 -20.24 -12.12 13.60
N ILE A 308 -20.50 -12.36 12.31
CA ILE A 308 -20.65 -11.29 11.32
C ILE A 308 -21.67 -11.66 10.24
N CYS A 309 -22.45 -10.67 9.81
CA CYS A 309 -23.26 -10.72 8.61
C CYS A 309 -22.85 -9.57 7.68
N ILE A 310 -22.50 -9.88 6.44
CA ILE A 310 -22.19 -8.92 5.38
C ILE A 310 -23.34 -8.94 4.37
N PHE A 311 -24.12 -7.87 4.35
CA PHE A 311 -25.28 -7.73 3.48
C PHE A 311 -24.99 -6.75 2.34
N SER A 312 -25.09 -7.20 1.09
CA SER A 312 -24.99 -6.34 -0.09
C SER A 312 -26.38 -5.91 -0.55
N ILE A 313 -26.63 -4.60 -0.56
CA ILE A 313 -27.86 -4.04 -1.11
C ILE A 313 -27.89 -4.30 -2.62
N ASP A 314 -29.00 -4.81 -3.13
CA ASP A 314 -29.21 -5.02 -4.55
C ASP A 314 -29.83 -3.78 -5.24
N LYS A 315 -30.05 -3.88 -6.56
CA LYS A 315 -30.70 -2.80 -7.32
C LYS A 315 -32.19 -2.63 -6.99
N ASN A 316 -32.86 -3.65 -6.42
CA ASN A 316 -34.23 -3.54 -5.93
C ASN A 316 -34.22 -3.01 -4.49
N ILE A 317 -33.89 -1.72 -4.36
CA ILE A 317 -33.62 -1.08 -3.07
C ILE A 317 -34.76 -1.25 -2.07
N ASN A 318 -36.03 -1.17 -2.51
CA ASN A 318 -37.17 -1.33 -1.61
C ASN A 318 -37.25 -2.73 -0.99
N ASN A 319 -37.04 -3.77 -1.81
CA ASN A 319 -36.96 -5.14 -1.31
C ASN A 319 -35.76 -5.32 -0.36
N SER A 320 -34.57 -4.85 -0.77
CA SER A 320 -33.37 -4.87 0.07
C SER A 320 -33.55 -4.15 1.41
N ILE A 321 -34.30 -3.04 1.46
CA ILE A 321 -34.61 -2.32 2.70
C ILE A 321 -35.45 -3.17 3.65
N ASN A 322 -36.47 -3.86 3.13
CA ASN A 322 -37.32 -4.73 3.94
C ASN A 322 -36.51 -5.91 4.51
N ILE A 323 -35.72 -6.57 3.66
CA ILE A 323 -34.82 -7.67 4.06
C ILE A 323 -33.79 -7.17 5.10
N LEU A 324 -33.17 -6.01 4.87
CA LEU A 324 -32.19 -5.44 5.80
C LEU A 324 -32.79 -5.18 7.18
N LYS A 325 -34.04 -4.71 7.27
CA LYS A 325 -34.73 -4.48 8.55
C LYS A 325 -34.80 -5.76 9.37
N GLU A 326 -35.16 -6.87 8.74
CA GLU A 326 -35.25 -8.17 9.41
C GLU A 326 -33.88 -8.73 9.75
N ILE A 327 -32.89 -8.63 8.84
CA ILE A 327 -31.50 -9.01 9.10
C ILE A 327 -30.94 -8.25 10.30
N ILE A 328 -31.19 -6.94 10.41
CA ILE A 328 -30.74 -6.14 11.57
C ILE A 328 -31.35 -6.69 12.86
N SER A 329 -32.65 -6.99 12.85
CA SER A 329 -33.33 -7.56 14.03
C SER A 329 -32.71 -8.90 14.43
N ILE A 330 -32.50 -9.80 13.47
CA ILE A 330 -31.87 -11.12 13.72
C ILE A 330 -30.45 -10.93 14.25
N CYS A 331 -29.61 -10.19 13.52
CA CYS A 331 -28.20 -10.01 13.89
C CYS A 331 -28.05 -9.40 15.29
N LYS A 332 -28.90 -8.44 15.67
CA LYS A 332 -28.89 -7.86 17.01
C LYS A 332 -29.27 -8.86 18.10
N ASN A 333 -30.32 -9.67 17.87
CA ASN A 333 -30.73 -10.71 18.83
C ASN A 333 -29.63 -11.73 19.11
N TYR A 334 -28.76 -11.99 18.12
CA TYR A 334 -27.63 -12.91 18.26
C TYR A 334 -26.26 -12.23 18.46
N PHE A 335 -26.23 -10.89 18.60
CA PHE A 335 -25.01 -10.08 18.79
C PHE A 335 -23.97 -10.22 17.66
N LEU A 336 -24.42 -10.29 16.40
CA LEU A 336 -23.55 -10.32 15.22
C LEU A 336 -23.17 -8.90 14.80
N TRP A 337 -21.94 -8.75 14.32
CA TRP A 337 -21.51 -7.56 13.61
C TRP A 337 -22.25 -7.45 12.26
N ILE A 338 -22.71 -6.25 11.90
CA ILE A 338 -23.42 -6.01 10.65
C ILE A 338 -22.58 -5.10 9.75
N THR A 339 -22.17 -5.64 8.59
CA THR A 339 -21.57 -4.85 7.50
C THR A 339 -22.57 -4.71 6.37
N VAL A 340 -22.82 -3.48 5.90
CA VAL A 340 -23.64 -3.25 4.71
C VAL A 340 -22.77 -2.76 3.56
N ASN A 341 -22.82 -3.47 2.44
CA ASN A 341 -22.18 -3.09 1.19
C ASN A 341 -23.18 -2.38 0.27
N LEU A 342 -22.84 -1.14 -0.10
CA LEU A 342 -23.67 -0.23 -0.89
C LEU A 342 -23.23 -0.16 -2.36
N SER A 343 -22.18 -0.89 -2.74
CA SER A 343 -21.51 -0.75 -4.05
C SER A 343 -22.42 -0.88 -5.27
N ASN A 344 -23.49 -1.69 -5.18
CA ASN A 344 -24.42 -1.85 -6.30
C ASN A 344 -25.34 -0.65 -6.52
N ILE A 345 -25.48 0.21 -5.50
CA ILE A 345 -26.42 1.32 -5.47
C ILE A 345 -25.73 2.65 -5.18
N THR A 346 -24.39 2.72 -5.23
CA THR A 346 -23.62 3.94 -4.97
C THR A 346 -24.17 5.15 -5.76
N GLY A 347 -24.42 4.98 -7.06
CA GLY A 347 -24.96 6.09 -7.87
C GLY A 347 -26.44 6.38 -7.64
N GLU A 348 -27.24 5.36 -7.30
CA GLU A 348 -28.63 5.55 -6.86
C GLU A 348 -28.71 6.38 -5.58
N LEU A 349 -27.82 6.14 -4.61
CA LEU A 349 -27.70 6.91 -3.38
C LEU A 349 -27.20 8.34 -3.61
N LEU A 350 -26.43 8.55 -4.68
CA LEU A 350 -26.00 9.88 -5.09
C LEU A 350 -27.18 10.70 -5.62
N ILE A 351 -28.10 10.09 -6.37
CA ILE A 351 -29.26 10.77 -6.98
C ILE A 351 -30.41 10.91 -5.99
N ASN A 352 -30.74 9.83 -5.30
CA ASN A 352 -31.97 9.67 -4.54
C ASN A 352 -31.68 9.56 -3.04
N ARG A 353 -32.55 10.14 -2.21
CA ARG A 353 -32.47 10.06 -0.75
C ARG A 353 -33.43 8.99 -0.23
N TYR A 354 -32.90 7.89 0.27
CA TYR A 354 -33.70 6.80 0.85
C TYR A 354 -33.77 6.93 2.38
N ILE A 355 -34.80 7.60 2.90
CA ILE A 355 -34.95 7.88 4.34
C ILE A 355 -34.99 6.58 5.17
N LYS A 356 -35.78 5.60 4.73
CA LYS A 356 -35.88 4.29 5.41
C LYS A 356 -34.53 3.59 5.50
N LEU A 357 -33.77 3.56 4.40
CA LEU A 357 -32.42 2.99 4.38
C LEU A 357 -31.51 3.74 5.35
N ASN A 358 -31.47 5.08 5.31
CA ASN A 358 -30.65 5.88 6.23
C ASN A 358 -30.93 5.55 7.70
N ILE A 359 -32.20 5.40 8.08
CA ILE A 359 -32.58 5.01 9.46
C ILE A 359 -31.99 3.63 9.79
N LEU A 360 -32.17 2.64 8.91
CA LEU A 360 -31.64 1.29 9.14
C LEU A 360 -30.10 1.25 9.21
N LEU A 361 -29.41 2.03 8.38
CA LEU A 361 -27.95 2.09 8.40
C LEU A 361 -27.39 2.61 9.74
N ARG A 362 -28.18 3.34 10.55
CA ARG A 362 -27.73 3.73 11.90
C ARG A 362 -27.57 2.55 12.84
N GLU A 363 -28.22 1.43 12.54
CA GLU A 363 -28.27 0.25 13.39
C GLU A 363 -27.20 -0.80 13.04
N VAL A 364 -26.33 -0.51 12.06
CA VAL A 364 -25.24 -1.41 11.64
C VAL A 364 -23.88 -0.91 12.11
N ASP A 365 -22.87 -1.77 12.08
CA ASP A 365 -21.53 -1.49 12.63
C ASP A 365 -20.59 -0.86 11.60
N SER A 366 -20.72 -1.23 10.33
CA SER A 366 -19.85 -0.75 9.26
C SER A 366 -20.55 -0.72 7.91
N LEU A 367 -20.06 0.17 7.05
CA LEU A 367 -20.56 0.37 5.69
C LEU A 367 -19.39 0.31 4.71
N THR A 368 -19.59 -0.24 3.51
CA THR A 368 -18.60 -0.14 2.45
C THR A 368 -19.24 0.18 1.11
N SER A 369 -18.49 0.85 0.25
CA SER A 369 -18.95 1.19 -1.10
C SER A 369 -17.75 1.32 -2.04
N ASP A 370 -17.80 0.63 -3.17
CA ASP A 370 -17.00 0.98 -4.34
C ASP A 370 -17.56 2.28 -4.92
N ILE A 371 -16.69 3.27 -5.02
CA ILE A 371 -17.04 4.63 -5.45
C ILE A 371 -16.35 5.03 -6.74
N GLY A 372 -15.40 4.23 -7.23
CA GLY A 372 -14.44 4.69 -8.24
C GLY A 372 -15.11 5.23 -9.50
N ASN A 373 -16.10 4.50 -10.00
CA ASN A 373 -16.80 4.85 -11.24
C ASN A 373 -17.85 5.96 -11.03
N VAL A 374 -18.38 6.11 -9.83
CA VAL A 374 -19.39 7.15 -9.51
C VAL A 374 -18.73 8.50 -9.25
N PHE A 375 -17.57 8.48 -8.60
CA PHE A 375 -16.77 9.67 -8.28
C PHE A 375 -15.60 9.86 -9.25
N LEU A 376 -15.63 9.18 -10.41
CA LEU A 376 -14.74 9.40 -11.56
C LEU A 376 -13.24 9.37 -11.23
N THR A 377 -12.83 8.46 -10.33
CA THR A 377 -11.42 8.25 -10.00
C THR A 377 -10.79 7.28 -10.99
N ASN A 378 -9.63 7.61 -11.53
CA ASN A 378 -8.91 6.79 -12.50
C ASN A 378 -8.15 5.56 -11.92
N GLU A 379 -8.37 5.26 -10.64
CA GLU A 379 -7.82 4.09 -9.94
C GLU A 379 -8.88 3.49 -9.02
N PRO A 380 -8.78 2.20 -8.65
CA PRO A 380 -9.74 1.57 -7.76
C PRO A 380 -9.81 2.31 -6.43
N CYS A 381 -11.02 2.67 -6.03
CA CYS A 381 -11.28 3.45 -4.83
C CYS A 381 -12.54 2.93 -4.15
N THR A 382 -12.37 2.38 -2.96
CA THR A 382 -13.45 1.88 -2.12
C THR A 382 -13.39 2.59 -0.78
N VAL A 383 -14.52 2.87 -0.17
CA VAL A 383 -14.59 3.44 1.18
C VAL A 383 -15.07 2.38 2.16
N LEU A 384 -14.46 2.33 3.34
CA LEU A 384 -14.99 1.65 4.52
C LEU A 384 -15.31 2.73 5.56
N TRP A 385 -16.55 2.73 6.06
CA TRP A 385 -16.93 3.49 7.24
C TRP A 385 -17.17 2.55 8.41
N LEU A 386 -16.63 2.92 9.57
CA LEU A 386 -16.86 2.25 10.85
C LEU A 386 -17.69 3.17 11.73
N LYS A 387 -18.75 2.65 12.34
CA LYS A 387 -19.57 3.42 13.29
C LYS A 387 -18.79 3.74 14.58
N ASN A 388 -17.90 2.84 14.98
CA ASN A 388 -17.03 3.02 16.14
C ASN A 388 -15.57 2.78 15.72
N TYR A 389 -14.84 3.85 15.43
CA TYR A 389 -13.47 3.72 14.94
C TYR A 389 -12.50 3.18 15.99
N LYS A 390 -12.78 3.39 17.29
CA LYS A 390 -11.93 2.94 18.39
C LYS A 390 -11.75 1.42 18.38
N GLU A 391 -12.75 0.67 17.91
CA GLU A 391 -12.63 -0.77 17.77
C GLU A 391 -11.59 -1.17 16.71
N ALA A 392 -11.45 -0.43 15.60
CA ALA A 392 -10.36 -0.69 14.67
C ALA A 392 -9.01 -0.26 15.25
N GLU A 393 -8.95 0.90 15.91
CA GLU A 393 -7.74 1.41 16.55
C GLU A 393 -7.18 0.44 17.60
N GLU A 394 -8.00 -0.04 18.53
CA GLU A 394 -7.59 -0.99 19.57
C GLU A 394 -7.05 -2.32 19.01
N ASN A 395 -7.48 -2.71 17.81
CA ASN A 395 -7.12 -3.97 17.17
C ASN A 395 -5.90 -3.85 16.26
N LEU A 396 -5.67 -2.66 15.67
CA LEU A 396 -4.66 -2.46 14.63
C LEU A 396 -3.58 -1.45 14.99
N SER A 397 -3.65 -0.83 16.17
CA SER A 397 -2.63 0.07 16.67
C SER A 397 -1.40 -0.72 17.14
N ILE A 398 -0.42 -0.88 16.26
CA ILE A 398 0.92 -1.35 16.60
C ILE A 398 1.85 -0.15 16.54
N THR A 399 2.23 0.39 17.71
CA THR A 399 2.84 1.72 17.84
C THR A 399 4.21 1.66 18.53
N PRO A 400 5.29 1.28 17.79
CA PRO A 400 6.66 1.39 18.28
C PRO A 400 7.07 2.86 18.45
N THR A 401 8.16 3.12 19.18
CA THR A 401 8.61 4.48 19.57
C THR A 401 8.74 5.44 18.38
N TYR A 402 9.38 5.01 17.29
CA TYR A 402 9.58 5.83 16.08
C TYR A 402 8.28 6.24 15.36
N LEU A 403 7.13 5.74 15.81
CA LEU A 403 5.81 5.90 15.23
C LEU A 403 4.84 6.65 16.17
N ARG A 404 5.32 7.10 17.33
CA ARG A 404 4.59 7.91 18.31
C ARG A 404 4.66 9.39 17.94
N HIS A 405 3.67 10.16 18.37
CA HIS A 405 3.65 11.61 18.25
C HIS A 405 2.75 12.24 19.32
N SER A 406 2.95 13.53 19.60
CA SER A 406 2.22 14.27 20.63
C SER A 406 0.71 14.35 20.40
N ASN A 407 0.27 14.35 19.13
CA ASN A 407 -1.15 14.47 18.77
C ASN A 407 -1.93 13.14 18.72
N GLN A 408 -1.42 12.07 19.33
CA GLN A 408 -2.10 10.76 19.31
C GLN A 408 -3.46 10.83 20.03
N GLY A 409 -4.46 10.16 19.45
CA GLY A 409 -5.83 10.14 19.97
C GLY A 409 -6.65 11.41 19.67
N MET A 410 -6.04 12.51 19.22
CA MET A 410 -6.77 13.72 18.83
C MET A 410 -7.43 13.59 17.44
N ILE A 411 -6.81 12.79 16.57
CA ILE A 411 -7.27 12.47 15.23
C ILE A 411 -6.79 11.08 14.86
N ALA A 412 -7.56 10.37 14.03
CA ALA A 412 -7.22 9.01 13.66
C ALA A 412 -6.00 8.95 12.74
N ASP A 413 -5.08 8.05 13.06
CA ASP A 413 -4.00 7.67 12.16
C ASP A 413 -4.51 6.71 11.09
N LEU A 414 -4.19 6.99 9.82
CA LEU A 414 -4.62 6.14 8.70
C LEU A 414 -4.11 4.70 8.82
N ARG A 415 -2.94 4.48 9.45
CA ARG A 415 -2.40 3.13 9.71
C ARG A 415 -3.31 2.27 10.59
N HIS A 416 -4.22 2.85 11.38
CA HIS A 416 -5.14 2.09 12.24
C HIS A 416 -6.36 1.57 11.48
N VAL A 417 -6.57 2.01 10.24
CA VAL A 417 -7.74 1.70 9.40
C VAL A 417 -7.32 1.26 7.98
N SER A 418 -6.17 0.59 7.86
CA SER A 418 -5.62 0.09 6.59
C SER A 418 -4.77 -1.16 6.75
N PHE A 419 -4.51 -1.87 5.65
CA PHE A 419 -3.52 -2.97 5.60
C PHE A 419 -2.09 -2.43 5.64
N GLY A 420 -1.75 -1.60 4.66
CA GLY A 420 -0.46 -0.93 4.58
C GLY A 420 -0.31 0.12 5.68
N PHE A 421 0.91 0.32 6.16
CA PHE A 421 1.20 1.44 7.07
C PHE A 421 1.09 2.77 6.32
N SER A 422 1.71 2.88 5.14
CA SER A 422 1.66 4.08 4.31
C SER A 422 0.55 4.02 3.27
N LYS A 423 -0.11 5.16 3.05
CA LYS A 423 -1.16 5.36 2.05
C LYS A 423 -0.79 6.51 1.11
N ARG A 424 -1.23 6.38 -0.14
CA ARG A 424 -1.11 7.42 -1.16
C ARG A 424 -2.16 8.51 -0.87
N PRO A 425 -1.90 9.80 -1.16
CA PRO A 425 -2.80 10.92 -0.84
C PRO A 425 -4.16 10.99 -1.58
N ARG A 426 -4.94 9.91 -1.62
CA ARG A 426 -6.17 9.81 -2.42
C ARG A 426 -7.29 10.78 -2.00
N GLY A 427 -7.27 11.25 -0.75
CA GLY A 427 -8.15 12.33 -0.31
C GLY A 427 -8.01 13.58 -1.17
N ILE A 428 -6.78 13.97 -1.55
CA ILE A 428 -6.54 15.16 -2.38
C ILE A 428 -7.19 15.01 -3.76
N ARG A 429 -7.09 13.81 -4.36
CA ARG A 429 -7.74 13.47 -5.63
C ARG A 429 -9.25 13.60 -5.55
N LEU A 430 -9.88 12.99 -4.54
CA LEU A 430 -11.33 13.07 -4.36
C LEU A 430 -11.78 14.51 -4.08
N TRP A 431 -11.02 15.27 -3.29
CA TRP A 431 -11.29 16.68 -3.03
C TRP A 431 -11.32 17.50 -4.33
N MET A 432 -10.33 17.32 -5.20
CA MET A 432 -10.29 18.00 -6.50
C MET A 432 -11.47 17.59 -7.38
N ILE A 433 -11.75 16.29 -7.52
CA ILE A 433 -12.85 15.82 -8.37
C ILE A 433 -14.20 16.35 -7.88
N ILE A 434 -14.51 16.18 -6.58
CA ILE A 434 -15.78 16.60 -6.01
C ILE A 434 -15.91 18.13 -6.06
N SER A 435 -14.82 18.88 -5.84
CA SER A 435 -14.85 20.34 -5.91
C SER A 435 -14.99 20.86 -7.34
N THR A 436 -14.42 20.16 -8.33
CA THR A 436 -14.49 20.56 -9.73
C THR A 436 -15.85 20.29 -10.35
N PHE A 437 -16.44 19.13 -10.08
CA PHE A 437 -17.72 18.76 -10.70
C PHE A 437 -18.93 19.10 -9.82
N GLY A 438 -18.75 19.20 -8.51
CA GLY A 438 -19.84 19.33 -7.55
C GLY A 438 -20.71 18.08 -7.50
N THR A 439 -21.52 17.96 -6.44
CA THR A 439 -22.42 16.81 -6.31
C THR A 439 -23.48 16.78 -7.42
N GLU A 440 -23.97 17.92 -7.91
CA GLU A 440 -24.97 17.96 -8.99
C GLU A 440 -24.37 17.56 -10.34
N GLY A 441 -23.12 17.96 -10.63
CA GLY A 441 -22.44 17.54 -11.86
C GLY A 441 -22.22 16.02 -11.90
N LEU A 442 -21.75 15.44 -10.78
CA LEU A 442 -21.58 13.99 -10.63
C LEU A 442 -22.91 13.23 -10.76
N LYS A 443 -23.99 13.75 -10.15
CA LYS A 443 -25.35 13.20 -10.32
C LYS A 443 -25.77 13.22 -11.78
N SER A 444 -25.71 14.37 -12.44
CA SER A 444 -26.12 14.53 -13.83
C SER A 444 -25.32 13.61 -14.76
N TYR A 445 -24.02 13.47 -14.53
CA TYR A 445 -23.17 12.56 -15.29
C TYR A 445 -23.55 11.09 -15.08
N TYR A 446 -23.80 10.67 -13.83
CA TYR A 446 -24.29 9.32 -13.56
C TYR A 446 -25.64 9.06 -14.26
N LYS A 447 -26.58 10.01 -14.18
CA LYS A 447 -27.88 9.91 -14.88
C LYS A 447 -27.69 9.73 -16.38
N TYR A 448 -26.82 10.52 -17.00
CA TYR A 448 -26.53 10.39 -18.42
C TYR A 448 -26.07 9.00 -18.83
N LYS A 449 -25.25 8.36 -17.99
CA LYS A 449 -24.68 7.05 -18.29
C LYS A 449 -25.68 5.89 -18.12
N TYR A 450 -26.63 6.02 -17.19
CA TYR A 450 -27.44 4.88 -16.75
C TYR A 450 -28.96 5.08 -16.84
N GLU A 451 -29.46 6.31 -17.02
CA GLU A 451 -30.90 6.61 -17.17
C GLU A 451 -31.29 6.81 -18.65
N LYS A 452 -32.55 6.54 -18.98
CA LYS A 452 -33.08 6.65 -20.36
C LYS A 452 -33.22 8.10 -20.85
N ASN A 453 -33.44 9.05 -19.94
CA ASN A 453 -33.66 10.47 -20.25
C ASN A 453 -32.53 11.30 -19.61
N PRO A 454 -31.40 11.50 -20.31
CA PRO A 454 -30.25 12.19 -19.75
C PRO A 454 -30.52 13.68 -19.49
N PRO A 455 -29.92 14.28 -18.45
CA PRO A 455 -29.98 15.73 -18.25
C PRO A 455 -29.27 16.49 -19.37
N VAL A 456 -29.78 17.69 -19.70
CA VAL A 456 -29.31 18.51 -20.82
C VAL A 456 -27.92 19.09 -20.58
N GLN A 457 -27.57 19.40 -19.32
CA GLN A 457 -26.28 19.97 -18.96
C GLN A 457 -25.40 18.90 -18.28
N LEU A 458 -24.28 18.57 -18.93
CA LEU A 458 -23.34 17.56 -18.48
C LEU A 458 -21.98 18.17 -18.23
N ILE A 459 -21.29 17.67 -17.19
CA ILE A 459 -19.87 17.92 -17.02
C ILE A 459 -19.10 17.24 -18.17
N ASN A 460 -18.09 17.92 -18.70
CA ASN A 460 -17.12 17.25 -19.57
C ASN A 460 -15.97 16.71 -18.72
N ILE A 461 -15.98 15.39 -18.50
CA ILE A 461 -14.97 14.73 -17.67
C ILE A 461 -13.60 14.64 -18.35
N LEU A 462 -13.53 14.89 -19.67
CA LEU A 462 -12.32 14.90 -20.49
C LEU A 462 -12.02 16.30 -21.07
N ASP A 463 -12.57 17.37 -20.47
CA ASP A 463 -12.40 18.74 -20.97
C ASP A 463 -10.92 19.08 -21.17
N ILE A 464 -10.51 19.16 -22.44
CA ILE A 464 -9.12 19.33 -22.83
C ILE A 464 -8.62 20.73 -22.47
N ASN A 465 -9.50 21.73 -22.56
CA ASN A 465 -9.14 23.12 -22.29
C ASN A 465 -8.94 23.31 -20.78
N GLU A 466 -9.88 22.83 -19.97
CA GLU A 466 -9.75 22.85 -18.52
C GLU A 466 -8.59 21.96 -18.03
N PHE A 467 -8.36 20.80 -18.66
CA PHE A 467 -7.19 19.97 -18.38
C PHE A 467 -5.89 20.72 -18.64
N LYS A 468 -5.73 21.32 -19.83
CA LYS A 468 -4.50 22.05 -20.20
C LYS A 468 -4.26 23.23 -19.27
N LYS A 469 -5.30 24.01 -18.99
CA LYS A 469 -5.25 25.16 -18.09
C LYS A 469 -4.85 24.74 -16.67
N SER A 470 -5.58 23.79 -16.10
CA SER A 470 -5.39 23.35 -14.72
C SER A 470 -4.09 22.61 -14.51
N SER A 471 -3.66 21.80 -15.48
CA SER A 471 -2.36 21.13 -15.45
C SER A 471 -1.23 22.15 -15.48
N THR A 472 -1.32 23.17 -16.34
CA THR A 472 -0.32 24.26 -16.40
C THR A 472 -0.22 24.98 -15.04
N ALA A 473 -1.35 25.37 -14.45
CA ALA A 473 -1.36 26.00 -13.12
C ALA A 473 -0.78 25.08 -12.02
N ALA A 474 -1.15 23.79 -12.02
CA ALA A 474 -0.61 22.81 -11.09
C ALA A 474 0.91 22.68 -11.23
N PHE A 475 1.43 22.67 -12.46
CA PHE A 475 2.85 22.60 -12.73
C PHE A 475 3.62 23.87 -12.33
N GLU A 476 3.08 25.05 -12.61
CA GLU A 476 3.65 26.30 -12.14
C GLU A 476 3.72 26.35 -10.60
N PHE A 477 2.67 25.87 -9.94
CA PHE A 477 2.67 25.69 -8.49
C PHE A 477 3.79 24.73 -8.04
N ILE A 478 3.92 23.56 -8.67
CA ILE A 478 4.95 22.56 -8.31
C ILE A 478 6.35 23.18 -8.39
N ILE A 479 6.63 23.97 -9.42
CA ILE A 479 7.91 24.67 -9.55
C ILE A 479 8.12 25.64 -8.39
N ARG A 480 7.16 26.55 -8.16
CA ARG A 480 7.26 27.53 -7.06
C ARG A 480 7.44 26.82 -5.71
N TYR A 481 6.72 25.74 -5.48
CA TYR A 481 6.81 24.94 -4.27
C TYR A 481 8.23 24.36 -4.10
N TRP A 482 8.79 23.72 -5.13
CA TRP A 482 10.12 23.12 -5.06
C TRP A 482 11.24 24.15 -4.93
N GLU A 483 11.14 25.31 -5.60
CA GLU A 483 12.12 26.39 -5.53
C GLU A 483 12.16 27.03 -4.14
N ASN A 484 10.99 27.21 -3.52
CA ASN A 484 10.85 27.87 -2.23
C ASN A 484 10.77 26.90 -1.04
N LEU A 485 10.88 25.58 -1.28
CA LEU A 485 10.62 24.56 -0.26
C LEU A 485 11.48 24.76 1.00
N ASN A 486 12.77 25.05 0.82
CA ASN A 486 13.73 25.13 1.92
C ASN A 486 13.83 26.53 2.55
N THR A 487 13.10 27.52 2.02
CA THR A 487 13.11 28.91 2.51
C THR A 487 11.80 29.28 3.17
N ASN A 488 10.67 28.81 2.63
CA ASN A 488 9.34 29.26 3.05
C ASN A 488 8.63 28.28 3.99
N PHE A 489 9.18 27.08 4.19
CA PHE A 489 8.55 26.02 4.98
C PHE A 489 9.49 25.46 6.03
N LEU A 490 8.92 25.04 7.16
CA LEU A 490 9.60 24.20 8.14
C LEU A 490 9.57 22.72 7.70
N PRO A 491 10.49 21.87 8.18
CA PRO A 491 10.47 20.45 7.84
C PRO A 491 9.22 19.70 8.37
N ASN A 492 8.67 20.11 9.51
CA ASN A 492 7.44 19.55 10.09
C ASN A 492 6.41 20.65 10.42
N SER A 493 5.12 20.29 10.31
CA SER A 493 4.02 21.22 10.58
C SER A 493 3.94 21.62 12.05
N ASP A 494 3.59 22.88 12.31
CA ASP A 494 3.26 23.44 13.63
C ASP A 494 1.75 23.50 13.90
N SER A 495 0.97 23.09 12.91
CA SER A 495 -0.46 23.26 12.93
C SER A 495 -1.09 22.29 13.93
N SER A 496 -2.22 22.69 14.51
CA SER A 496 -3.00 21.78 15.35
C SER A 496 -3.76 20.76 14.49
N PRO A 497 -4.09 19.57 15.01
CA PRO A 497 -5.02 18.67 14.34
C PRO A 497 -6.33 19.37 13.98
N ARG A 498 -6.91 19.02 12.84
CA ARG A 498 -8.11 19.62 12.20
C ARG A 498 -7.89 20.98 11.54
N THR A 499 -6.66 21.47 11.38
CA THR A 499 -6.41 22.71 10.62
C THR A 499 -6.89 22.62 9.18
N ILE A 500 -6.66 21.50 8.48
CA ILE A 500 -7.12 21.32 7.09
C ILE A 500 -8.65 21.25 7.03
N PHE A 501 -9.29 20.62 8.02
CA PHE A 501 -10.75 20.62 8.17
C PHE A 501 -11.34 22.03 8.28
N ASN A 502 -10.64 22.95 8.94
CA ASN A 502 -11.12 24.31 9.15
C ASN A 502 -10.92 25.20 7.92
N ILE A 503 -9.91 24.90 7.09
CA ILE A 503 -9.69 25.61 5.82
C ILE A 503 -10.69 25.16 4.76
N LEU A 504 -10.97 23.86 4.71
CA LEU A 504 -11.93 23.27 3.77
C LEU A 504 -13.36 23.33 4.32
N THR A 505 -14.35 23.13 3.43
CA THR A 505 -15.75 23.08 3.87
C THR A 505 -16.07 21.73 4.51
N PRO A 506 -16.93 21.69 5.55
CA PRO A 506 -17.32 20.43 6.19
C PRO A 506 -18.20 19.53 5.29
N LYS A 507 -18.76 20.10 4.22
CA LYS A 507 -19.65 19.44 3.26
C LYS A 507 -19.15 19.61 1.82
N PRO A 508 -19.51 18.67 0.92
CA PRO A 508 -19.17 18.78 -0.48
C PRO A 508 -19.92 19.94 -1.14
N PRO A 509 -19.32 20.63 -2.12
CA PRO A 509 -20.01 21.68 -2.86
C PRO A 509 -21.11 21.10 -3.76
N LYS A 510 -22.25 21.78 -3.80
CA LYS A 510 -23.38 21.39 -4.65
C LYS A 510 -23.02 21.50 -6.14
N TYR A 511 -22.46 22.64 -6.53
CA TYR A 511 -22.03 22.93 -7.89
C TYR A 511 -20.51 23.04 -7.95
N GLY A 512 -19.95 22.56 -9.07
CA GLY A 512 -18.52 22.58 -9.33
C GLY A 512 -17.95 23.97 -9.61
N ARG A 513 -16.63 24.04 -9.69
CA ARG A 513 -15.86 25.22 -10.14
C ARG A 513 -14.67 24.78 -11.00
N SER A 514 -14.06 25.70 -11.73
CA SER A 514 -12.85 25.38 -12.50
C SER A 514 -11.76 24.80 -11.58
N LEU A 515 -11.12 23.74 -12.03
CA LEU A 515 -10.06 23.05 -11.28
C LEU A 515 -8.84 23.95 -11.05
N GLU A 516 -8.53 24.84 -11.99
CA GLU A 516 -7.47 25.84 -11.84
C GLU A 516 -7.66 26.68 -10.57
N SER A 517 -8.90 27.07 -10.26
CA SER A 517 -9.21 27.86 -9.05
C SER A 517 -8.97 27.11 -7.73
N LEU A 518 -8.78 25.79 -7.78
CA LEU A 518 -8.46 24.97 -6.61
C LEU A 518 -6.96 24.93 -6.31
N ILE A 519 -6.09 25.27 -7.27
CA ILE A 519 -4.64 25.23 -7.09
C ILE A 519 -4.17 26.21 -5.99
N PRO A 520 -4.65 27.47 -5.91
CA PRO A 520 -4.30 28.36 -4.80
C PRO A 520 -4.81 27.87 -3.44
N ILE A 521 -5.95 27.19 -3.40
CA ILE A 521 -6.45 26.57 -2.15
C ILE A 521 -5.53 25.42 -1.74
N TYR A 522 -5.12 24.57 -2.69
CA TYR A 522 -4.15 23.52 -2.42
C TYR A 522 -2.82 24.06 -1.90
N GLU A 523 -2.35 25.19 -2.44
CA GLU A 523 -1.16 25.91 -1.99
C GLU A 523 -1.28 26.37 -0.52
N SER A 524 -2.45 26.84 -0.08
CA SER A 524 -2.66 27.18 1.34
C SER A 524 -2.68 25.94 2.24
N LEU A 525 -3.24 24.83 1.78
CA LEU A 525 -3.25 23.58 2.55
C LEU A 525 -1.84 23.01 2.79
N ILE A 526 -0.93 23.18 1.83
CA ILE A 526 0.43 22.67 1.90
C ILE A 526 1.24 23.31 3.04
N GLN A 527 0.90 24.52 3.47
CA GLN A 527 1.56 25.18 4.60
C GLN A 527 1.40 24.41 5.92
N HIS A 528 0.37 23.57 6.01
CA HIS A 528 -0.04 22.87 7.22
C HIS A 528 0.35 21.39 7.19
N THR A 529 1.42 21.02 6.47
CA THR A 529 1.87 19.62 6.38
C THR A 529 3.35 19.45 6.69
N THR A 530 3.75 18.19 6.87
CA THR A 530 5.15 17.81 7.04
C THR A 530 5.81 17.65 5.67
N HIS A 531 6.92 18.35 5.46
CA HIS A 531 7.54 18.48 4.14
C HIS A 531 8.68 17.47 3.96
N TRP A 532 8.33 16.27 3.48
CA TRP A 532 9.27 15.15 3.29
C TRP A 532 10.45 15.44 2.36
N LEU A 533 10.29 16.40 1.45
CA LEU A 533 11.32 16.81 0.50
C LEU A 533 12.23 17.92 1.05
N HIS A 534 11.88 18.51 2.19
CA HIS A 534 12.67 19.54 2.84
C HIS A 534 14.03 18.98 3.24
N LYS A 535 15.12 19.70 2.99
CA LYS A 535 16.49 19.19 3.23
C LYS A 535 16.77 18.90 4.72
N ASN A 536 16.07 19.59 5.61
CA ASN A 536 16.15 19.38 7.06
C ASN A 536 15.10 18.39 7.61
N PHE A 537 14.32 17.74 6.74
CA PHE A 537 13.48 16.61 7.14
C PHE A 537 14.33 15.33 7.13
N LEU A 538 14.63 14.81 8.30
CA LEU A 538 15.59 13.71 8.54
C LEU A 538 14.95 12.53 9.29
N ALA A 539 13.63 12.58 9.47
CA ALA A 539 12.83 11.58 10.15
C ALA A 539 12.63 10.31 9.32
N TYR A 540 12.32 9.20 10.00
CA TYR A 540 11.94 7.90 9.45
C TYR A 540 13.00 7.29 8.51
N PHE A 541 12.60 7.01 7.27
CA PHE A 541 13.45 6.69 6.13
C PHE A 541 12.96 7.52 4.95
N PRO A 542 13.78 7.75 3.91
CA PRO A 542 13.44 8.71 2.88
C PRO A 542 12.18 8.32 2.13
N CYS A 543 11.47 9.32 1.63
CA CYS A 543 10.48 9.18 0.57
C CYS A 543 10.69 10.37 -0.37
N HIS A 544 11.32 10.14 -1.50
CA HIS A 544 11.78 11.21 -2.39
C HIS A 544 10.99 11.25 -3.69
N THR A 545 10.87 12.41 -4.33
CA THR A 545 10.26 12.54 -5.67
C THR A 545 11.14 13.43 -6.56
N ASN A 546 10.93 13.33 -7.87
CA ASN A 546 11.66 14.12 -8.85
C ASN A 546 10.77 14.41 -10.08
N TYR A 547 11.27 15.22 -11.02
CA TYR A 547 10.51 15.63 -12.19
C TYR A 547 10.07 14.46 -13.07
N LEU A 548 10.87 13.38 -13.19
CA LEU A 548 10.49 12.18 -13.94
C LEU A 548 9.39 11.39 -13.23
N CYS A 549 9.34 11.41 -11.91
CA CYS A 549 8.23 10.82 -11.17
C CYS A 549 6.93 11.57 -11.46
N VAL A 550 6.97 12.91 -11.48
CA VAL A 550 5.81 13.75 -11.84
C VAL A 550 5.32 13.42 -13.25
N LEU A 551 6.23 13.38 -14.24
CA LEU A 551 5.88 13.06 -15.63
C LEU A 551 5.42 11.60 -15.81
N GLY A 552 6.04 10.66 -15.11
CA GLY A 552 5.71 9.25 -15.15
C GLY A 552 4.34 8.96 -14.52
N ASP A 553 4.04 9.57 -13.38
CA ASP A 553 2.73 9.45 -12.74
C ASP A 553 1.65 10.21 -13.51
N LEU A 554 1.96 11.34 -14.19
CA LEU A 554 1.02 11.97 -15.15
C LEU A 554 0.54 10.95 -16.20
N PHE A 555 1.47 10.20 -16.79
CA PHE A 555 1.17 9.15 -17.78
C PHE A 555 0.44 7.97 -17.12
N ALA A 556 0.95 7.44 -16.01
CA ALA A 556 0.30 6.32 -15.31
C ALA A 556 -1.14 6.64 -14.89
N SER A 557 -1.42 7.91 -14.58
CA SER A 557 -2.75 8.44 -14.28
C SER A 557 -3.64 8.47 -15.52
N ALA A 558 -3.13 8.97 -16.66
CA ALA A 558 -3.89 9.06 -17.90
C ALA A 558 -4.28 7.67 -18.46
N PHE A 559 -3.39 6.68 -18.33
CA PHE A 559 -3.64 5.31 -18.81
C PHE A 559 -4.43 4.43 -17.81
N GLY A 560 -4.63 4.92 -16.57
CA GLY A 560 -5.42 4.26 -15.51
C GLY A 560 -4.83 2.93 -15.01
N TYR A 561 -5.54 2.27 -14.08
CA TYR A 561 -5.15 0.96 -13.51
C TYR A 561 -5.35 -0.24 -14.46
N ARG A 562 -5.67 0.01 -15.73
CA ARG A 562 -6.16 -1.00 -16.67
C ARG A 562 -5.04 -2.00 -16.95
N THR A 563 -5.33 -3.28 -16.76
CA THR A 563 -4.37 -4.34 -17.05
C THR A 563 -4.57 -4.78 -18.48
N ASN A 564 -3.70 -4.34 -19.39
CA ASN A 564 -3.59 -4.89 -20.73
C ASN A 564 -2.29 -5.71 -20.85
N GLU A 565 -2.17 -6.51 -21.90
CA GLU A 565 -1.01 -7.40 -22.09
C GLU A 565 0.31 -6.60 -22.12
N GLU A 566 0.24 -5.38 -22.60
CA GLU A 566 1.40 -4.56 -22.85
C GLU A 566 1.94 -3.88 -21.59
N LEU A 567 1.08 -3.45 -20.67
CA LEU A 567 1.49 -2.99 -19.34
C LEU A 567 2.07 -4.12 -18.51
N LEU A 568 1.55 -5.34 -18.69
CA LEU A 568 2.17 -6.53 -18.10
C LEU A 568 3.56 -6.78 -18.69
N ASN A 569 3.72 -6.66 -20.01
CA ASN A 569 5.02 -6.81 -20.66
C ASN A 569 6.01 -5.71 -20.24
N MET A 570 5.54 -4.47 -20.05
CA MET A 570 6.35 -3.38 -19.50
C MET A 570 6.77 -3.68 -18.06
N GLU A 571 5.86 -4.16 -17.20
CA GLU A 571 6.22 -4.65 -15.86
C GLU A 571 7.32 -5.72 -15.95
N TYR A 572 7.16 -6.75 -16.79
CA TYR A 572 8.20 -7.77 -16.96
C TYR A 572 9.54 -7.20 -17.47
N GLU A 573 9.53 -6.24 -18.39
CA GLU A 573 10.76 -5.58 -18.87
C GLU A 573 11.44 -4.83 -17.71
N THR A 574 10.70 -3.98 -17.01
CA THR A 574 11.17 -3.20 -15.86
C THR A 574 11.77 -4.09 -14.78
N ILE A 575 11.11 -5.21 -14.46
CA ILE A 575 11.56 -6.18 -13.46
C ILE A 575 12.85 -6.87 -13.89
N GLN A 576 12.98 -7.26 -15.17
CA GLN A 576 14.19 -7.89 -15.67
C GLN A 576 15.40 -6.95 -15.61
N TYR A 577 15.24 -5.66 -15.94
CA TYR A 577 16.31 -4.68 -15.80
C TYR A 577 16.74 -4.50 -14.33
N ILE A 578 15.78 -4.37 -13.42
CA ILE A 578 16.07 -4.26 -11.98
C ILE A 578 16.79 -5.52 -11.49
N GLY A 579 16.29 -6.70 -11.88
CA GLY A 579 16.86 -7.99 -11.54
C GLY A 579 18.34 -8.09 -11.88
N ARG A 580 18.70 -7.71 -13.11
CA ARG A 580 20.09 -7.71 -13.59
C ARG A 580 20.96 -6.68 -12.86
N GLU A 581 20.46 -5.45 -12.69
CA GLU A 581 21.23 -4.36 -12.10
C GLU A 581 21.45 -4.53 -10.59
N MET A 582 20.51 -5.19 -9.91
CA MET A 582 20.69 -5.62 -8.53
C MET A 582 21.51 -6.92 -8.40
N ASN A 583 21.89 -7.56 -9.51
CA ASN A 583 22.55 -8.87 -9.52
C ASN A 583 21.76 -9.94 -8.74
N LEU A 584 20.43 -9.93 -8.89
CA LEU A 584 19.55 -10.91 -8.27
C LEU A 584 19.59 -12.24 -9.01
N ASP A 585 19.47 -13.34 -8.27
CA ASP A 585 19.22 -14.67 -8.83
C ASP A 585 18.01 -14.63 -9.78
N GLU A 586 18.16 -15.24 -10.96
CA GLU A 586 17.13 -15.28 -12.01
C GLU A 586 15.79 -15.81 -11.49
N LYS A 587 15.79 -16.67 -10.46
CA LYS A 587 14.57 -17.20 -9.85
C LYS A 587 13.58 -16.12 -9.42
N PHE A 588 14.03 -14.90 -9.12
CA PHE A 588 13.15 -13.84 -8.62
C PHE A 588 12.49 -12.98 -9.70
N TRP A 589 13.09 -12.87 -10.89
CA TRP A 589 12.73 -11.84 -11.86
C TRP A 589 12.56 -12.35 -13.29
N LYS A 590 13.15 -13.51 -13.63
CA LYS A 590 13.03 -14.09 -14.96
C LYS A 590 11.60 -14.60 -15.17
N LYS A 591 11.00 -14.20 -16.29
CA LYS A 591 9.62 -14.58 -16.66
C LYS A 591 9.56 -16.08 -16.99
N GLU A 592 8.62 -16.77 -16.36
CA GLU A 592 8.35 -18.18 -16.63
C GLU A 592 7.27 -18.36 -17.73
N LYS A 593 7.15 -19.58 -18.28
CA LYS A 593 6.11 -19.92 -19.27
C LYS A 593 4.70 -19.70 -18.70
N ILE A 594 4.49 -20.10 -17.45
CA ILE A 594 3.26 -19.84 -16.68
C ILE A 594 3.68 -19.03 -15.45
N ASP A 595 3.42 -17.73 -15.48
CA ASP A 595 3.86 -16.80 -14.44
C ASP A 595 2.71 -15.89 -14.00
N TYR A 596 2.21 -16.14 -12.79
CA TYR A 596 1.17 -15.34 -12.14
C TYR A 596 1.74 -14.28 -11.20
N ARG A 597 3.07 -14.14 -11.10
CA ARG A 597 3.68 -13.16 -10.22
C ARG A 597 3.34 -11.74 -10.68
N ARG A 598 3.22 -10.89 -9.68
CA ARG A 598 3.05 -9.43 -9.78
C ARG A 598 3.99 -8.83 -8.76
N TRP A 599 4.80 -7.87 -9.19
CA TRP A 599 5.89 -7.36 -8.35
C TRP A 599 5.50 -6.06 -7.66
N PHE A 600 4.65 -5.22 -8.27
CA PHE A 600 4.40 -3.87 -7.75
C PHE A 600 3.23 -3.75 -6.76
N TYR A 601 3.56 -3.39 -5.51
CA TYR A 601 2.62 -3.12 -4.39
C TYR A 601 2.76 -1.68 -3.87
N GLY A 602 1.79 -1.23 -3.07
CA GLY A 602 1.79 0.13 -2.53
C GLY A 602 2.86 0.32 -1.47
N SER A 603 3.03 -0.69 -0.62
CA SER A 603 3.97 -0.66 0.49
C SER A 603 4.61 -2.03 0.74
N ALA A 604 5.76 -2.02 1.43
CA ALA A 604 6.40 -3.27 1.87
C ALA A 604 5.49 -4.09 2.78
N SER A 605 4.67 -3.43 3.61
CA SER A 605 3.69 -4.07 4.50
C SER A 605 2.72 -4.99 3.76
N GLU A 606 2.24 -4.56 2.59
CA GLU A 606 1.37 -5.37 1.74
C GLU A 606 2.11 -6.56 1.13
N GLY A 607 3.37 -6.36 0.72
CA GLY A 607 4.23 -7.41 0.19
C GLY A 607 4.51 -8.50 1.24
N THR A 608 4.85 -8.09 2.46
CA THR A 608 5.05 -9.00 3.60
C THR A 608 3.77 -9.76 3.93
N LEU A 609 2.62 -9.08 4.05
CA LEU A 609 1.32 -9.75 4.26
C LEU A 609 1.06 -10.82 3.19
N LYS A 610 1.26 -10.50 1.92
CA LYS A 610 1.11 -11.47 0.83
C LYS A 610 2.05 -12.67 1.01
N SER A 611 3.31 -12.42 1.36
CA SER A 611 4.30 -13.48 1.60
C SER A 611 3.86 -14.46 2.69
N VAL A 612 3.37 -13.95 3.83
CA VAL A 612 2.86 -14.77 4.94
C VAL A 612 1.66 -15.60 4.51
N LEU A 613 0.68 -14.98 3.84
CA LEU A 613 -0.51 -15.66 3.33
C LEU A 613 -0.13 -16.77 2.34
N MET A 614 0.81 -16.51 1.43
CA MET A 614 1.30 -17.51 0.47
C MET A 614 1.93 -18.70 1.18
N ALA A 615 2.77 -18.47 2.18
CA ALA A 615 3.42 -19.54 2.92
C ALA A 615 2.43 -20.38 3.74
N ARG A 616 1.47 -19.73 4.40
CA ARG A 616 0.41 -20.39 5.17
C ARG A 616 -0.43 -21.30 4.26
N GLU A 617 -0.91 -20.76 3.14
CA GLU A 617 -1.68 -21.53 2.15
C GLU A 617 -0.85 -22.61 1.46
N TYR A 618 0.47 -22.41 1.32
CA TYR A 618 1.37 -23.44 0.83
C TYR A 618 1.54 -24.60 1.82
N ALA A 619 1.63 -24.31 3.13
CA ALA A 619 1.63 -25.33 4.17
C ALA A 619 0.31 -26.13 4.19
N ILE A 620 -0.84 -25.45 4.05
CA ILE A 620 -2.16 -26.12 3.91
C ILE A 620 -2.20 -26.99 2.65
N LYS A 621 -1.66 -26.50 1.53
CA LYS A 621 -1.58 -27.29 0.30
C LYS A 621 -0.74 -28.55 0.49
N LYS A 622 0.39 -28.47 1.19
CA LYS A 622 1.20 -29.64 1.56
C LYS A 622 0.43 -30.60 2.45
N PHE A 623 -0.26 -30.10 3.48
CA PHE A 623 -1.11 -30.90 4.36
C PHE A 623 -2.16 -31.71 3.58
N LYS A 624 -2.89 -31.04 2.68
CA LYS A 624 -3.90 -31.70 1.82
C LYS A 624 -3.28 -32.76 0.90
N ASN A 625 -2.06 -32.55 0.41
CA ASN A 625 -1.34 -33.54 -0.39
C ASN A 625 -0.91 -34.75 0.46
N LEU A 626 -0.37 -34.52 1.66
CA LEU A 626 -0.01 -35.59 2.60
C LEU A 626 -1.22 -36.44 2.97
N TYR A 627 -2.37 -35.80 3.22
CA TYR A 627 -3.61 -36.52 3.50
C TYR A 627 -4.00 -37.45 2.34
N LYS A 628 -3.97 -36.96 1.09
CA LYS A 628 -4.22 -37.79 -0.10
C LYS A 628 -3.22 -38.93 -0.25
N MET A 629 -1.95 -38.70 0.10
CA MET A 629 -0.95 -39.76 0.09
C MET A 629 -1.23 -40.80 1.17
N LYS A 630 -1.69 -40.38 2.37
CA LYS A 630 -2.10 -41.29 3.45
C LYS A 630 -3.25 -42.19 3.00
N GLU A 631 -4.31 -41.62 2.41
CA GLU A 631 -5.47 -42.37 1.91
C GLU A 631 -5.08 -43.46 0.90
N ASN A 632 -4.01 -43.23 0.13
CA ASN A 632 -3.50 -44.17 -0.87
C ASN A 632 -2.33 -45.03 -0.37
N ASN A 633 -1.98 -44.98 0.93
CA ASN A 633 -0.82 -45.67 1.51
C ASN A 633 0.53 -45.37 0.82
N LEU A 634 0.70 -44.13 0.34
CA LEU A 634 1.88 -43.67 -0.41
C LEU A 634 2.88 -42.86 0.44
N ILE A 635 2.69 -42.78 1.75
CA ILE A 635 3.58 -41.99 2.61
C ILE A 635 4.89 -42.75 2.85
N ASN A 636 5.99 -42.11 2.46
CA ASN A 636 7.33 -42.51 2.86
C ASN A 636 7.94 -41.40 3.73
N GLU A 637 8.01 -41.61 5.05
CA GLU A 637 8.50 -40.60 6.00
C GLU A 637 9.95 -40.15 5.75
N LYS A 638 10.77 -41.02 5.11
CA LYS A 638 12.15 -40.69 4.77
C LYS A 638 12.26 -39.62 3.69
N THR A 639 11.24 -39.46 2.84
CA THR A 639 11.22 -38.47 1.76
C THR A 639 10.57 -37.15 2.14
N LEU A 640 9.89 -37.09 3.29
CA LEU A 640 9.20 -35.88 3.75
C LEU A 640 10.20 -34.84 4.26
N ASP A 641 9.95 -33.57 3.96
CA ASP A 641 10.67 -32.47 4.62
C ASP A 641 10.16 -32.21 6.05
N ASN A 642 10.89 -31.40 6.82
CA ASN A 642 10.57 -31.20 8.23
C ASN A 642 9.20 -30.54 8.47
N LEU A 643 8.76 -29.65 7.56
CA LEU A 643 7.40 -29.10 7.63
C LEU A 643 6.36 -30.19 7.38
N GLU A 644 6.57 -31.06 6.40
CA GLU A 644 5.66 -32.19 6.12
C GLU A 644 5.59 -33.19 7.29
N ARG A 645 6.72 -33.46 7.96
CA ARG A 645 6.75 -34.29 9.17
C ARG A 645 5.98 -33.65 10.33
N ASP A 646 6.07 -32.34 10.50
CA ASP A 646 5.30 -31.64 11.52
C ASP A 646 3.80 -31.65 11.19
N LEU A 647 3.43 -31.49 9.93
CA LEU A 647 2.04 -31.59 9.44
C LEU A 647 1.46 -33.00 9.56
N LEU A 648 2.28 -34.05 9.39
CA LEU A 648 1.86 -35.45 9.42
C LEU A 648 1.11 -35.81 10.71
N LYS A 649 1.57 -35.25 11.84
CA LYS A 649 1.01 -35.44 13.20
C LYS A 649 -0.45 -34.96 13.33
N TYR A 650 -0.95 -34.19 12.36
CA TYR A 650 -2.24 -33.54 12.39
C TYR A 650 -3.24 -34.11 11.37
N LEU A 651 -2.84 -35.08 10.54
CA LEU A 651 -3.71 -35.63 9.49
C LEU A 651 -5.03 -36.19 10.06
N ASP A 652 -4.97 -36.91 11.18
CA ASP A 652 -6.14 -37.53 11.81
C ASP A 652 -7.06 -36.53 12.53
N LYS A 653 -6.61 -35.29 12.71
CA LYS A 653 -7.42 -34.22 13.31
C LYS A 653 -8.25 -33.46 12.28
N TRP A 654 -8.09 -33.76 10.99
CA TRP A 654 -8.78 -33.02 9.94
C TRP A 654 -10.21 -33.49 9.74
N ASP A 655 -11.17 -32.70 10.22
CA ASP A 655 -12.58 -32.85 9.86
C ASP A 655 -12.82 -32.25 8.46
N ARG A 656 -12.67 -33.09 7.44
CA ARG A 656 -12.85 -32.68 6.03
C ARG A 656 -14.29 -32.24 5.72
N ALA A 657 -15.28 -32.77 6.43
CA ALA A 657 -16.68 -32.47 6.16
C ALA A 657 -17.04 -31.03 6.54
N ASN A 658 -16.47 -30.53 7.65
CA ASN A 658 -16.80 -29.22 8.20
C ASN A 658 -15.68 -28.18 8.06
N ASP A 659 -14.45 -28.57 7.76
CA ASP A 659 -13.29 -27.68 7.59
C ASP A 659 -12.46 -28.04 6.35
N ASP A 660 -13.07 -27.93 5.18
CA ASP A 660 -12.41 -28.19 3.89
C ASP A 660 -11.18 -27.29 3.64
N ASN A 661 -11.10 -26.13 4.29
CA ASN A 661 -10.01 -25.15 4.16
C ASN A 661 -8.88 -25.33 5.19
N CYS A 662 -9.00 -26.31 6.10
CA CYS A 662 -8.01 -26.62 7.13
C CYS A 662 -7.72 -25.44 8.07
N ILE A 663 -8.74 -24.66 8.41
CA ILE A 663 -8.67 -23.54 9.35
C ILE A 663 -8.17 -24.02 10.72
N PHE A 664 -8.48 -25.25 11.13
CA PHE A 664 -7.98 -25.84 12.37
C PHE A 664 -6.45 -25.83 12.48
N LEU A 665 -5.72 -25.91 11.34
CA LEU A 665 -4.25 -25.89 11.34
C LEU A 665 -3.68 -24.55 11.81
N TYR A 666 -4.43 -23.45 11.67
CA TYR A 666 -3.98 -22.12 12.06
C TYR A 666 -3.71 -22.06 13.58
N ASN A 667 -4.30 -23.00 14.33
CA ASN A 667 -4.07 -23.20 15.76
C ASN A 667 -2.66 -23.68 16.10
N TYR A 668 -1.94 -24.22 15.13
CA TYR A 668 -0.63 -24.80 15.33
C TYR A 668 0.46 -24.04 14.57
N LEU A 669 0.11 -23.28 13.52
CA LEU A 669 1.08 -22.53 12.73
C LEU A 669 1.71 -21.39 13.53
N ILE A 670 3.05 -21.36 13.55
CA ILE A 670 3.85 -20.31 14.18
C ILE A 670 4.92 -19.77 13.23
N ALA A 671 5.05 -18.44 13.20
CA ALA A 671 6.03 -17.70 12.41
C ALA A 671 7.07 -17.02 13.30
N TYR A 672 8.25 -16.74 12.74
CA TYR A 672 9.39 -16.16 13.46
C TYR A 672 9.80 -14.83 12.86
N THR A 673 10.32 -13.92 13.68
CA THR A 673 11.02 -12.71 13.24
C THR A 673 11.87 -12.15 14.38
N SER A 674 12.83 -11.27 14.10
CA SER A 674 13.60 -10.62 15.16
C SER A 674 12.81 -9.51 15.86
N GLU A 675 13.22 -9.15 17.07
CA GLU A 675 12.64 -8.02 17.81
C GLU A 675 12.76 -6.67 17.08
N GLN A 676 13.71 -6.53 16.15
CA GLN A 676 13.88 -5.32 15.33
C GLN A 676 13.04 -5.29 14.06
N ALA A 677 12.26 -6.33 13.78
CA ALA A 677 11.35 -6.34 12.66
C ALA A 677 10.43 -5.12 12.69
N HIS A 678 10.13 -4.57 11.52
CA HIS A 678 9.21 -3.44 11.44
C HIS A 678 7.81 -3.87 11.92
N SER A 679 7.06 -2.96 12.53
CA SER A 679 5.69 -3.22 13.02
C SER A 679 4.72 -3.76 11.97
N SER A 680 5.02 -3.55 10.67
CA SER A 680 4.26 -4.18 9.59
C SER A 680 4.39 -5.69 9.50
N VAL A 681 5.48 -6.27 10.01
CA VAL A 681 5.66 -7.72 10.09
C VAL A 681 4.66 -8.30 11.10
N GLU A 682 4.57 -7.71 12.28
CA GLU A 682 3.57 -8.08 13.29
C GLU A 682 2.14 -7.92 12.74
N LYS A 683 1.86 -6.80 12.08
CA LYS A 683 0.55 -6.56 11.44
C LYS A 683 0.22 -7.57 10.34
N ALA A 684 1.22 -7.95 9.54
CA ALA A 684 1.07 -8.96 8.49
C ALA A 684 0.69 -10.32 9.09
N TYR A 685 1.35 -10.73 10.17
CA TYR A 685 1.03 -11.97 10.88
C TYR A 685 -0.36 -11.95 11.54
N LEU A 686 -0.75 -10.80 12.11
CA LEU A 686 -2.09 -10.61 12.66
C LEU A 686 -3.18 -10.79 11.59
N PHE A 687 -3.05 -10.11 10.44
CA PHE A 687 -3.98 -10.29 9.32
C PHE A 687 -3.94 -11.70 8.74
N ALA A 688 -2.76 -12.33 8.71
CA ALA A 688 -2.64 -13.72 8.28
C ALA A 688 -3.15 -14.74 9.32
N ASN A 689 -3.64 -14.30 10.48
CA ASN A 689 -4.14 -15.19 11.54
C ASN A 689 -3.13 -16.26 11.95
N THR A 690 -1.88 -15.84 12.18
CA THR A 690 -0.78 -16.74 12.55
C THR A 690 -0.18 -16.32 13.89
N ARG A 691 0.24 -17.28 14.71
CA ARG A 691 1.05 -16.98 15.91
C ARG A 691 2.44 -16.54 15.50
N ILE A 692 3.06 -15.74 16.36
CA ILE A 692 4.40 -15.23 16.11
C ILE A 692 5.30 -15.50 17.31
N ARG A 693 6.60 -15.62 17.08
CA ARG A 693 7.63 -15.53 18.12
C ARG A 693 8.65 -14.50 17.69
N LYS A 694 8.83 -13.47 18.53
CA LYS A 694 9.89 -12.48 18.35
C LYS A 694 11.17 -13.02 18.98
N LEU A 695 12.19 -13.16 18.16
CA LEU A 695 13.51 -13.65 18.56
C LEU A 695 14.33 -12.46 19.09
N PRO A 696 14.93 -12.57 20.28
CA PRO A 696 15.75 -11.54 20.89
C PRO A 696 16.93 -11.16 20.01
N ILE A 697 17.41 -9.94 20.22
CA ILE A 697 18.57 -9.41 19.50
C ILE A 697 19.70 -9.02 20.45
N TYR A 698 20.92 -9.07 19.95
CA TYR A 698 22.11 -8.60 20.66
C TYR A 698 22.92 -7.65 19.78
N TYR A 699 23.78 -6.85 20.40
CA TYR A 699 24.72 -6.01 19.68
C TYR A 699 25.92 -6.87 19.25
N ASP A 700 26.08 -7.08 17.95
CA ASP A 700 27.23 -7.76 17.38
C ASP A 700 28.36 -6.77 17.11
N LYS A 701 29.52 -7.01 17.72
CA LYS A 701 30.69 -6.12 17.61
C LYS A 701 31.29 -6.09 16.21
N ASN A 702 31.21 -7.18 15.45
CA ASN A 702 31.76 -7.26 14.09
C ASN A 702 30.87 -6.51 13.10
N LEU A 703 29.54 -6.62 13.27
CA LEU A 703 28.57 -5.86 12.49
C LEU A 703 28.48 -4.39 12.97
N ALA A 704 28.91 -4.12 14.21
CA ALA A 704 28.72 -2.86 14.92
C ALA A 704 27.24 -2.40 14.91
N ASN A 705 26.34 -3.39 15.01
CA ASN A 705 24.89 -3.22 14.95
C ASN A 705 24.19 -4.43 15.61
N PHE A 706 22.87 -4.39 15.67
CA PHE A 706 22.07 -5.44 16.27
C PHE A 706 21.62 -6.50 15.26
N THR A 707 21.62 -7.76 15.69
CA THR A 707 21.08 -8.91 14.95
C THR A 707 20.63 -10.01 15.93
N MET A 708 19.97 -11.05 15.43
CA MET A 708 19.62 -12.23 16.23
C MET A 708 20.88 -13.04 16.64
N PRO A 709 20.90 -13.65 17.83
CA PRO A 709 21.93 -14.62 18.22
C PRO A 709 21.92 -15.86 17.31
N LEU A 710 23.11 -16.41 17.02
CA LEU A 710 23.23 -17.74 16.44
C LEU A 710 22.60 -18.79 17.39
N GLY A 711 21.91 -19.78 16.84
CA GLY A 711 21.19 -20.79 17.62
C GLY A 711 19.79 -20.38 18.09
N ALA A 712 19.41 -19.10 17.96
CA ALA A 712 18.08 -18.63 18.39
C ALA A 712 16.94 -19.29 17.60
N VAL A 713 17.12 -19.47 16.29
CA VAL A 713 16.13 -20.13 15.42
C VAL A 713 15.98 -21.59 15.81
N GLU A 714 17.08 -22.32 15.95
CA GLU A 714 17.13 -23.73 16.35
C GLU A 714 16.44 -23.97 17.69
N LYS A 715 16.74 -23.11 18.68
CA LYS A 715 16.19 -23.19 20.01
C LYS A 715 14.68 -22.93 19.99
N ALA A 716 14.25 -21.89 19.28
CA ALA A 716 12.85 -21.55 19.12
C ALA A 716 12.06 -22.69 18.44
N LEU A 717 12.59 -23.26 17.36
CA LEU A 717 12.01 -24.41 16.66
C LEU A 717 11.85 -25.62 17.59
N THR A 718 12.87 -25.91 18.40
CA THR A 718 12.86 -27.02 19.36
C THR A 718 11.75 -26.82 20.41
N ILE A 719 11.69 -25.63 21.00
CA ILE A 719 10.68 -25.27 22.00
C ILE A 719 9.28 -25.35 21.40
N ASP A 720 9.06 -24.74 20.25
CA ASP A 720 7.72 -24.64 19.66
C ASP A 720 7.19 -26.00 19.19
N ARG A 721 8.05 -26.86 18.60
CA ARG A 721 7.67 -28.23 18.25
C ARG A 721 7.36 -29.08 19.47
N HIS A 722 8.10 -28.91 20.56
CA HIS A 722 7.79 -29.57 21.83
C HIS A 722 6.38 -29.19 22.34
N HIS A 723 5.94 -27.95 22.10
CA HIS A 723 4.59 -27.48 22.39
C HIS A 723 3.56 -27.79 21.29
N GLY A 724 3.91 -28.64 20.32
CA GLY A 724 3.01 -29.02 19.22
C GLY A 724 2.78 -27.94 18.17
N MET A 725 3.53 -26.85 18.17
CA MET A 725 3.44 -25.86 17.10
C MET A 725 4.11 -26.39 15.83
N ILE A 726 3.72 -25.83 14.69
CA ILE A 726 4.18 -26.14 13.34
C ILE A 726 4.90 -24.90 12.80
N PRO A 727 6.24 -24.86 12.92
CA PRO A 727 7.06 -23.83 12.31
C PRO A 727 6.87 -23.81 10.79
N PHE A 728 6.52 -22.67 10.19
CA PHE A 728 6.32 -22.61 8.73
C PHE A 728 6.91 -21.36 8.05
N PHE A 729 7.28 -20.31 8.79
CA PHE A 729 7.66 -19.04 8.20
C PHE A 729 8.65 -18.27 9.08
N ILE A 730 9.62 -17.59 8.46
CA ILE A 730 10.51 -16.63 9.13
C ILE A 730 10.65 -15.36 8.29
N THR A 731 10.55 -14.19 8.93
CA THR A 731 10.94 -12.90 8.34
C THR A 731 12.31 -12.49 8.88
N LEU A 732 13.24 -12.25 7.97
CA LEU A 732 14.58 -11.70 8.23
C LEU A 732 14.65 -10.24 7.78
N PRO A 733 14.64 -9.26 8.71
CA PRO A 733 14.90 -7.87 8.40
C PRO A 733 16.30 -7.64 7.81
N ILE A 734 16.37 -6.99 6.65
CA ILE A 734 17.63 -6.51 6.06
C ILE A 734 17.54 -4.98 5.99
N GLY A 735 18.10 -4.31 7.00
CA GLY A 735 17.91 -2.88 7.22
C GLY A 735 16.72 -2.60 8.12
N SER A 736 16.80 -3.05 9.37
CA SER A 736 15.78 -2.82 10.40
C SER A 736 15.47 -1.33 10.57
N THR A 737 14.25 -1.00 11.00
CA THR A 737 13.85 0.42 11.08
C THR A 737 14.64 1.18 12.14
N SER A 738 14.86 0.57 13.31
CA SER A 738 15.52 1.24 14.43
C SER A 738 16.98 1.59 14.11
N THR A 739 17.79 0.63 13.66
CA THR A 739 19.25 0.81 13.54
C THR A 739 19.82 0.44 12.17
N CYS A 740 18.98 0.11 11.19
CA CYS A 740 19.41 -0.48 9.91
C CYS A 740 20.19 -1.80 10.10
N GLY A 741 19.89 -2.54 11.18
CA GLY A 741 20.47 -3.85 11.46
C GLY A 741 20.08 -4.90 10.41
N VAL A 742 20.88 -5.96 10.29
CA VAL A 742 20.72 -6.98 9.24
C VAL A 742 20.72 -8.37 9.86
N ASP A 743 19.60 -9.07 9.71
CA ASP A 743 19.49 -10.49 9.97
C ASP A 743 19.85 -11.26 8.69
N SER A 744 21.12 -11.63 8.56
CA SER A 744 21.67 -12.16 7.31
C SER A 744 21.03 -13.50 6.91
N PRO A 745 20.51 -13.63 5.67
CA PRO A 745 20.07 -14.92 5.13
C PRO A 745 21.19 -15.95 5.02
N GLU A 746 22.46 -15.52 4.93
CA GLU A 746 23.61 -16.43 4.97
C GLU A 746 23.68 -17.19 6.31
N MET A 747 23.35 -16.50 7.41
CA MET A 747 23.42 -17.07 8.76
C MET A 747 22.15 -17.88 9.09
N PHE A 748 20.97 -17.32 8.84
CA PHE A 748 19.71 -17.91 9.31
C PHE A 748 18.95 -18.69 8.23
N GLY A 749 19.25 -18.47 6.96
CA GLY A 749 18.62 -19.15 5.82
C GLY A 749 18.86 -20.67 5.78
N PRO A 750 20.10 -21.19 5.98
CA PRO A 750 20.38 -22.61 5.90
C PRO A 750 19.53 -23.44 6.87
N ILE A 751 19.53 -23.07 8.16
CA ILE A 751 18.72 -23.74 9.17
C ILE A 751 17.24 -23.59 8.87
N SER A 752 16.77 -22.39 8.52
CA SER A 752 15.36 -22.14 8.22
C SER A 752 14.85 -23.03 7.07
N LYS A 753 15.64 -23.19 6.00
CA LYS A 753 15.26 -24.03 4.86
C LYS A 753 15.37 -25.52 5.15
N LYS A 754 16.41 -25.95 5.88
CA LYS A 754 16.51 -27.33 6.37
C LYS A 754 15.26 -27.71 7.17
N GLU A 755 14.75 -26.77 7.95
CA GLU A 755 13.61 -26.96 8.83
C GLU A 755 12.25 -26.74 8.16
N GLY A 756 12.24 -26.51 6.83
CA GLY A 756 11.02 -26.41 6.03
C GLY A 756 10.32 -25.05 6.09
N LEU A 757 10.94 -24.03 6.69
CA LEU A 757 10.37 -22.68 6.76
C LEU A 757 10.39 -22.00 5.38
N TRP A 758 9.35 -21.22 5.13
CA TRP A 758 9.42 -20.16 4.14
C TRP A 758 10.28 -19.02 4.67
N VAL A 759 11.30 -18.62 3.90
CA VAL A 759 12.22 -17.54 4.27
C VAL A 759 11.84 -16.27 3.50
N HIS A 760 11.34 -15.27 4.22
CA HIS A 760 11.04 -13.94 3.70
C HIS A 760 12.09 -12.92 4.18
N CYS A 761 12.59 -12.08 3.28
CA CYS A 761 13.41 -10.93 3.69
C CYS A 761 12.64 -9.62 3.56
N ASP A 762 12.46 -8.90 4.67
CA ASP A 762 11.99 -7.51 4.62
C ASP A 762 13.19 -6.59 4.45
N SER A 763 13.42 -6.15 3.21
CA SER A 763 14.51 -5.24 2.84
C SER A 763 13.97 -3.90 2.34
N ALA A 764 12.86 -3.44 2.92
CA ALA A 764 12.13 -2.24 2.49
C ALA A 764 13.03 -1.02 2.25
N TYR A 765 13.98 -0.72 3.14
CA TYR A 765 14.91 0.40 2.97
C TYR A 765 16.22 -0.03 2.31
N LEU A 766 16.94 -0.97 2.92
CA LEU A 766 18.30 -1.30 2.50
C LEU A 766 18.34 -2.08 1.17
N GLY A 767 17.27 -2.77 0.81
CA GLY A 767 17.21 -3.59 -0.40
C GLY A 767 17.37 -2.81 -1.70
N GLY A 768 17.00 -1.53 -1.75
CA GLY A 768 17.24 -0.75 -2.97
C GLY A 768 18.69 -0.28 -3.12
N PHE A 769 19.49 -0.30 -2.06
CA PHE A 769 20.95 -0.07 -2.14
C PHE A 769 21.70 -1.23 -2.80
N ILE A 770 21.08 -2.40 -2.99
CA ILE A 770 21.66 -3.54 -3.72
C ILE A 770 22.01 -3.19 -5.19
N LEU A 771 21.42 -2.11 -5.73
CA LEU A 771 21.83 -1.51 -7.01
C LEU A 771 23.31 -1.06 -7.03
N LEU A 772 23.91 -0.84 -5.86
CA LEU A 772 25.33 -0.55 -5.69
C LEU A 772 26.11 -1.86 -5.56
N PRO A 773 27.16 -2.08 -6.39
CA PRO A 773 28.04 -3.24 -6.25
C PRO A 773 28.57 -3.45 -4.83
N GLU A 774 28.90 -2.37 -4.12
CA GLU A 774 29.40 -2.41 -2.74
C GLU A 774 28.36 -2.90 -1.70
N TYR A 775 27.06 -2.92 -2.02
CA TYR A 775 25.98 -3.46 -1.16
C TYR A 775 25.50 -4.87 -1.58
N GLN A 776 25.98 -5.41 -2.70
CA GLN A 776 25.56 -6.74 -3.17
C GLN A 776 26.00 -7.88 -2.25
N HIS A 777 26.91 -7.63 -1.30
CA HIS A 777 27.22 -8.57 -0.22
C HIS A 777 25.99 -8.97 0.61
N LEU A 778 24.93 -8.14 0.64
CA LEU A 778 23.66 -8.45 1.29
C LEU A 778 22.90 -9.60 0.63
N LEU A 779 23.27 -9.99 -0.60
CA LEU A 779 22.65 -11.11 -1.33
C LEU A 779 23.19 -12.48 -0.89
N LYS A 780 24.20 -12.55 -0.04
CA LYS A 780 24.68 -13.81 0.49
C LYS A 780 23.54 -14.55 1.23
N GLY A 781 23.38 -15.83 0.91
CA GLY A 781 22.27 -16.65 1.42
C GLY A 781 20.93 -16.47 0.68
N PHE A 782 20.81 -15.62 -0.36
CA PHE A 782 19.55 -15.47 -1.10
C PHE A 782 19.12 -16.73 -1.86
N ASN A 783 20.01 -17.71 -2.04
CA ASN A 783 19.64 -19.06 -2.51
C ASN A 783 18.59 -19.71 -1.58
N TYR A 784 18.61 -19.41 -0.28
CA TYR A 784 17.64 -19.88 0.71
C TYR A 784 16.34 -19.05 0.76
N VAL A 785 16.31 -17.85 0.18
CA VAL A 785 15.16 -16.94 0.26
C VAL A 785 14.06 -17.35 -0.71
N ASP A 786 12.81 -17.38 -0.24
CA ASP A 786 11.59 -17.65 -1.03
C ASP A 786 10.96 -16.36 -1.58
N SER A 787 11.00 -15.29 -0.79
CA SER A 787 10.49 -13.98 -1.18
C SER A 787 11.22 -12.85 -0.46
N PHE A 788 11.27 -11.67 -1.06
CA PHE A 788 11.75 -10.47 -0.38
C PHE A 788 11.07 -9.22 -0.91
N VAL A 789 11.05 -8.17 -0.10
CA VAL A 789 10.38 -6.91 -0.45
C VAL A 789 11.32 -5.71 -0.39
N VAL A 790 11.26 -4.84 -1.39
CA VAL A 790 12.08 -3.62 -1.50
C VAL A 790 11.19 -2.42 -1.78
N ASN A 791 11.41 -1.29 -1.12
CA ASN A 791 10.76 -0.03 -1.50
C ASN A 791 11.74 0.84 -2.29
N LEU A 792 11.62 0.82 -3.62
CA LEU A 792 12.37 1.76 -4.47
C LEU A 792 12.01 3.21 -4.14
N HIS A 793 10.81 3.44 -3.62
CA HIS A 793 10.39 4.76 -3.18
C HIS A 793 11.08 5.26 -1.89
N LYS A 794 11.87 4.42 -1.22
CA LYS A 794 12.70 4.83 -0.10
C LYS A 794 14.13 5.13 -0.51
N SER A 795 14.77 4.20 -1.23
CA SER A 795 16.22 4.22 -1.44
C SER A 795 16.66 4.53 -2.86
N SER A 796 15.74 4.66 -3.83
CA SER A 796 16.10 4.69 -5.26
C SER A 796 15.59 5.93 -6.00
N GLY A 797 15.22 6.98 -5.25
CA GLY A 797 14.82 8.26 -5.82
C GLY A 797 13.49 8.22 -6.60
N ILE A 798 12.65 7.22 -6.37
CA ILE A 798 11.30 7.09 -6.95
C ILE A 798 10.26 7.61 -5.95
N ASN A 799 9.18 8.21 -6.41
CA ASN A 799 8.10 8.66 -5.52
C ASN A 799 7.24 7.50 -5.00
N HIS A 800 6.64 7.71 -3.83
CA HIS A 800 5.63 6.80 -3.31
C HIS A 800 4.39 6.80 -4.21
N ASP A 801 3.84 5.65 -4.60
CA ASP A 801 4.19 4.28 -4.19
C ASP A 801 4.96 3.48 -5.25
N ALA A 802 5.99 2.76 -4.82
CA ALA A 802 6.81 1.86 -5.66
C ALA A 802 7.46 0.77 -4.79
N SER A 803 6.64 -0.10 -4.19
CA SER A 803 7.12 -1.27 -3.46
C SER A 803 7.17 -2.49 -4.38
N MET A 804 8.19 -3.33 -4.21
CA MET A 804 8.44 -4.51 -5.04
C MET A 804 8.53 -5.76 -4.19
N LEU A 805 7.59 -6.69 -4.37
CA LEU A 805 7.67 -8.04 -3.79
C LEU A 805 8.21 -9.00 -4.84
N PHE A 806 9.39 -9.53 -4.60
CA PHE A 806 9.97 -10.61 -5.37
C PHE A 806 9.60 -11.96 -4.76
N ILE A 807 9.19 -12.90 -5.60
CA ILE A 807 8.83 -14.27 -5.21
C ILE A 807 9.60 -15.22 -6.13
N SER A 808 10.20 -16.26 -5.55
CA SER A 808 10.88 -17.31 -6.29
C SER A 808 9.98 -17.93 -7.36
N ASN A 809 10.55 -18.23 -8.52
CA ASN A 809 9.88 -18.84 -9.66
C ASN A 809 9.28 -20.22 -9.34
N LYS A 810 9.76 -20.89 -8.28
CA LYS A 810 9.12 -22.07 -7.70
C LYS A 810 7.61 -21.88 -7.46
N TYR A 811 7.18 -20.66 -7.15
CA TYR A 811 5.79 -20.32 -6.87
C TYR A 811 5.11 -19.56 -8.03
N ALA A 812 5.79 -19.33 -9.15
CA ALA A 812 5.27 -18.51 -10.24
C ALA A 812 4.01 -19.10 -10.90
N SER A 813 3.95 -20.43 -11.02
CA SER A 813 2.82 -21.14 -11.62
C SER A 813 1.61 -21.31 -10.69
N LEU A 814 1.72 -20.95 -9.41
CA LEU A 814 0.68 -21.13 -8.40
C LEU A 814 -0.31 -19.96 -8.40
N LYS A 815 -1.29 -20.00 -9.32
CA LYS A 815 -2.31 -18.94 -9.48
C LYS A 815 -2.99 -18.57 -8.17
N ASP A 816 -3.49 -19.56 -7.42
CA ASP A 816 -4.26 -19.34 -6.20
C ASP A 816 -3.45 -18.68 -5.08
N LEU A 817 -2.14 -18.91 -5.03
CA LEU A 817 -1.27 -18.24 -4.04
C LEU A 817 -0.96 -16.81 -4.48
N ASN A 818 -0.74 -16.59 -5.77
CA ASN A 818 -0.42 -15.27 -6.29
C ASN A 818 -1.61 -14.28 -6.25
N THR A 819 -2.84 -14.74 -6.06
CA THR A 819 -4.02 -13.87 -5.88
C THR A 819 -4.24 -13.41 -4.44
N LEU A 820 -3.52 -13.95 -3.45
CA LEU A 820 -3.65 -13.59 -2.03
C LEU A 820 -3.12 -12.19 -1.70
N GLY A 821 -3.56 -11.65 -0.56
CA GLY A 821 -3.15 -10.32 -0.08
C GLY A 821 -3.86 -9.18 -0.80
N THR A 822 -3.25 -7.98 -0.81
CA THR A 822 -3.80 -6.79 -1.48
C THR A 822 -3.59 -6.81 -2.99
N LYS A 823 -4.30 -5.93 -3.72
CA LYS A 823 -4.23 -5.90 -5.18
C LYS A 823 -2.95 -5.18 -5.67
N PRO A 824 -2.12 -5.81 -6.52
CA PRO A 824 -0.95 -5.16 -7.10
C PRO A 824 -1.37 -4.02 -8.06
N ARG A 825 -0.53 -3.01 -8.26
CA ARG A 825 -0.79 -1.92 -9.23
C ARG A 825 0.21 -1.96 -10.38
N ILE A 826 -0.31 -2.38 -11.52
CA ILE A 826 0.46 -2.68 -12.74
C ILE A 826 0.92 -1.40 -13.46
N ASN A 827 0.16 -0.31 -13.38
CA ASN A 827 0.52 0.99 -13.98
C ASN A 827 1.76 1.65 -13.35
N ARG A 828 2.23 1.18 -12.18
CA ARG A 828 3.45 1.68 -11.54
C ARG A 828 4.73 1.34 -12.31
N SER A 829 4.70 0.35 -13.21
CA SER A 829 5.85 0.04 -14.07
C SER A 829 6.22 1.24 -14.95
N ILE A 830 5.24 2.03 -15.40
CA ILE A 830 5.42 3.19 -16.29
C ILE A 830 6.41 4.19 -15.67
N LYS A 831 6.17 4.66 -14.45
CA LYS A 831 7.03 5.67 -13.83
C LYS A 831 8.45 5.16 -13.55
N ILE A 832 8.57 3.88 -13.17
CA ILE A 832 9.86 3.25 -12.88
C ILE A 832 10.64 3.08 -14.19
N TRP A 833 9.96 2.69 -15.25
CA TRP A 833 10.53 2.57 -16.57
C TRP A 833 10.98 3.92 -17.13
N PHE A 834 10.21 5.00 -16.96
CA PHE A 834 10.66 6.36 -17.30
C PHE A 834 11.97 6.72 -16.59
N LEU A 835 12.05 6.46 -15.28
CA LEU A 835 13.28 6.68 -14.52
C LEU A 835 14.45 5.86 -15.09
N GLN A 836 14.26 4.56 -15.31
CA GLN A 836 15.30 3.67 -15.84
C GLN A 836 15.84 4.13 -17.19
N LYS A 837 14.95 4.58 -18.08
CA LYS A 837 15.30 4.90 -19.46
C LYS A 837 15.88 6.31 -19.60
N THR A 838 15.55 7.22 -18.69
CA THR A 838 16.06 8.60 -18.72
C THR A 838 17.26 8.79 -17.80
N PHE A 839 17.17 8.40 -16.52
CA PHE A 839 18.28 8.54 -15.57
C PHE A 839 19.32 7.43 -15.72
N GLY A 840 18.90 6.22 -16.06
CA GLY A 840 19.75 5.05 -15.96
C GLY A 840 20.07 4.69 -14.50
N PHE A 841 20.53 3.46 -14.30
CA PHE A 841 20.89 2.98 -12.96
C PHE A 841 22.13 3.67 -12.39
N GLU A 842 23.05 4.15 -13.23
CA GLU A 842 24.22 4.91 -12.77
C GLU A 842 23.84 6.18 -12.01
N LYS A 843 22.83 6.92 -12.46
CA LYS A 843 22.38 8.11 -11.75
C LYS A 843 21.73 7.76 -10.42
N ILE A 844 20.96 6.67 -10.36
CA ILE A 844 20.38 6.15 -9.11
C ILE A 844 21.51 5.77 -8.14
N ARG A 845 22.54 5.05 -8.60
CA ARG A 845 23.73 4.71 -7.82
C ARG A 845 24.46 5.96 -7.31
N GLN A 846 24.61 6.99 -8.14
CA GLN A 846 25.23 8.26 -7.71
C GLN A 846 24.43 8.94 -6.59
N MET A 847 23.10 8.97 -6.70
CA MET A 847 22.22 9.53 -5.66
C MET A 847 22.36 8.75 -4.34
N GLN A 848 22.39 7.42 -4.40
CA GLN A 848 22.58 6.56 -3.22
C GLN A 848 23.96 6.78 -2.58
N ARG A 849 25.03 6.83 -3.39
CA ARG A 849 26.39 7.13 -2.89
C ARG A 849 26.48 8.52 -2.27
N GLN A 850 25.76 9.50 -2.79
CA GLN A 850 25.73 10.84 -2.18
C GLN A 850 25.07 10.80 -0.80
N GLN A 851 23.94 10.10 -0.64
CA GLN A 851 23.30 9.89 0.66
C GLN A 851 24.27 9.22 1.66
N ILE A 852 24.97 8.17 1.22
CA ILE A 852 25.98 7.47 2.03
C ILE A 852 27.11 8.41 2.45
N LYS A 853 27.69 9.17 1.51
CA LYS A 853 28.77 10.13 1.80
C LYS A 853 28.36 11.16 2.85
N CYS A 854 27.16 11.70 2.73
CA CYS A 854 26.61 12.65 3.71
C CYS A 854 26.42 12.01 5.09
N ALA A 855 25.89 10.78 5.16
CA ALA A 855 25.70 10.07 6.42
C ALA A 855 27.05 9.73 7.09
N GLN A 856 28.04 9.27 6.31
CA GLN A 856 29.39 9.02 6.80
C GLN A 856 30.07 10.29 7.31
N PHE A 857 29.85 11.43 6.64
CA PHE A 857 30.37 12.70 7.10
C PHE A 857 29.74 13.13 8.43
N LEU A 858 28.42 12.95 8.59
CA LEU A 858 27.73 13.22 9.86
C LEU A 858 28.23 12.33 11.00
N GLU A 859 28.40 11.03 10.75
CA GLU A 859 28.96 10.09 11.74
C GLU A 859 30.35 10.55 12.21
N ARG A 860 31.24 10.95 11.28
CA ARG A 860 32.56 11.52 11.64
C ARG A 860 32.45 12.78 12.50
N LEU A 861 31.50 13.66 12.21
CA LEU A 861 31.27 14.86 13.02
C LEU A 861 30.79 14.49 14.43
N PHE A 862 29.87 13.54 14.58
CA PHE A 862 29.46 13.06 15.91
C PHE A 862 30.62 12.44 16.70
N LEU A 863 31.46 11.64 16.05
CA LEU A 863 32.65 11.07 16.68
C LEU A 863 33.69 12.12 17.10
N SER A 864 33.63 13.35 16.59
CA SER A 864 34.52 14.45 16.99
C SER A 864 34.12 15.14 18.30
N LYS A 865 32.97 14.77 18.90
CA LYS A 865 32.45 15.35 20.14
C LYS A 865 32.39 14.29 21.25
N ASP A 866 33.11 14.51 22.34
CA ASP A 866 33.19 13.52 23.45
C ASP A 866 31.86 13.26 24.18
N TYR A 867 30.90 14.19 24.08
CA TYR A 867 29.57 14.08 24.68
C TYR A 867 28.53 13.46 23.74
N LEU A 868 28.87 13.17 22.48
CA LEU A 868 28.00 12.44 21.54
C LEU A 868 28.49 10.99 21.43
N GLU A 869 27.56 10.07 21.28
CA GLU A 869 27.84 8.65 21.08
C GLU A 869 27.08 8.13 19.87
N VAL A 870 27.81 7.57 18.90
CA VAL A 870 27.22 6.82 17.78
C VAL A 870 26.84 5.43 18.28
N VAL A 871 25.54 5.12 18.27
CA VAL A 871 24.99 3.90 18.89
C VAL A 871 25.24 2.67 18.01
N THR A 872 25.12 2.83 16.70
CA THR A 872 25.41 1.79 15.71
C THR A 872 26.17 2.39 14.56
N LYS A 873 27.04 1.60 13.92
CA LYS A 873 27.75 2.04 12.73
C LYS A 873 26.78 2.53 11.66
N GLN A 874 27.15 3.59 10.98
CA GLN A 874 26.43 4.15 9.85
C GLN A 874 26.25 3.10 8.74
N ILE A 875 24.99 2.85 8.34
CA ILE A 875 24.63 1.99 7.21
C ILE A 875 23.69 2.77 6.28
N ALA A 876 23.97 2.72 4.98
CA ALA A 876 23.23 3.44 3.94
C ALA A 876 23.14 4.95 4.21
N GLY A 877 21.96 5.48 4.54
CA GLY A 877 21.76 6.89 4.89
C GLY A 877 21.44 7.13 6.37
N LEU A 878 21.50 6.11 7.23
CA LEU A 878 21.08 6.22 8.64
C LEU A 878 22.28 6.42 9.56
N VAL A 879 22.16 7.38 10.48
CA VAL A 879 23.04 7.58 11.63
C VAL A 879 22.20 7.53 12.91
N CYS A 880 22.60 6.69 13.86
CA CYS A 880 21.95 6.57 15.18
C CYS A 880 22.89 7.12 16.25
N PHE A 881 22.41 8.06 17.05
CA PHE A 881 23.24 8.73 18.05
C PHE A 881 22.45 9.02 19.33
N LYS A 882 23.18 9.20 20.44
CA LYS A 882 22.63 9.69 21.71
C LYS A 882 23.64 10.64 22.36
N ILE A 883 23.18 11.35 23.38
CA ILE A 883 24.05 12.14 24.25
C ILE A 883 24.63 11.20 25.31
N LYS A 884 25.95 11.14 25.36
CA LYS A 884 26.73 10.29 26.27
C LYS A 884 26.51 10.74 27.71
N ASN A 885 26.48 9.79 28.65
CA ASN A 885 26.28 10.02 30.09
C ASN A 885 24.95 10.71 30.48
N CYS A 886 24.01 10.84 29.56
CA CYS A 886 22.63 11.25 29.82
C CYS A 886 21.72 10.02 29.97
N SER A 887 20.64 10.15 30.75
CA SER A 887 19.65 9.09 30.87
C SER A 887 18.82 8.94 29.58
N ASN A 888 18.07 7.84 29.44
CA ASN A 888 17.11 7.68 28.34
C ASN A 888 16.06 8.82 28.32
N ASN A 889 15.57 9.21 29.49
CA ASN A 889 14.62 10.32 29.66
C ASN A 889 15.23 11.67 29.26
N ASP A 890 16.51 11.89 29.53
CA ASP A 890 17.21 13.11 29.08
C ASP A 890 17.32 13.16 27.55
N ASN A 891 17.66 12.03 26.92
CA ASN A 891 17.71 11.95 25.45
C ASN A 891 16.33 12.18 24.81
N GLU A 892 15.26 11.67 25.41
CA GLU A 892 13.87 11.94 24.99
C GLU A 892 13.51 13.43 25.11
N LYS A 893 13.93 14.10 26.19
CA LYS A 893 13.74 15.55 26.34
C LYS A 893 14.46 16.33 25.26
N ILE A 894 15.71 15.98 24.95
CA ILE A 894 16.49 16.64 23.89
C ILE A 894 15.86 16.42 22.52
N PHE A 895 15.41 15.20 22.22
CA PHE A 895 14.63 14.91 21.03
C PHE A 895 13.40 15.83 20.91
N ASN A 896 12.64 15.98 21.99
CA ASN A 896 11.47 16.86 22.03
C ASN A 896 11.83 18.34 21.84
N ILE A 897 12.94 18.82 22.41
CA ILE A 897 13.43 20.18 22.19
C ILE A 897 13.71 20.40 20.71
N ILE A 898 14.45 19.48 20.07
CA ILE A 898 14.81 19.60 18.65
C ILE A 898 13.55 19.64 17.77
N ASN A 899 12.62 18.70 17.96
CA ASN A 899 11.47 18.52 17.07
C ASN A 899 10.30 19.49 17.31
N ASN A 900 10.10 19.94 18.55
CA ASN A 900 8.90 20.67 18.94
C ASN A 900 9.18 22.12 19.39
N ILE A 901 10.41 22.44 19.80
CA ILE A 901 10.79 23.78 20.26
C ILE A 901 11.68 24.50 19.25
N ASP A 902 12.83 23.91 18.88
CA ASP A 902 13.78 24.50 17.93
C ASP A 902 13.26 24.44 16.49
N ARG A 903 12.90 23.23 16.04
CA ARG A 903 12.23 22.95 14.76
C ARG A 903 13.01 23.29 13.49
N ARG A 904 14.27 23.71 13.58
CA ARG A 904 15.13 23.91 12.39
C ARG A 904 15.36 22.61 11.62
N ILE A 905 15.32 21.47 12.32
CA ILE A 905 15.40 20.12 11.76
C ILE A 905 14.27 19.25 12.31
N HIS A 906 13.93 18.18 11.60
CA HIS A 906 12.99 17.18 12.09
C HIS A 906 13.59 15.77 12.03
N ILE A 907 13.72 15.11 13.18
CA ILE A 907 14.35 13.80 13.37
C ILE A 907 13.36 12.78 13.97
N THR A 908 13.78 11.53 14.12
CA THR A 908 13.00 10.50 14.85
C THR A 908 13.84 9.88 15.96
N GLU A 909 13.21 9.16 16.88
CA GLU A 909 13.86 8.43 17.96
C GLU A 909 13.58 6.93 17.86
N SER A 910 14.32 6.12 18.61
CA SER A 910 14.07 4.67 18.75
C SER A 910 14.61 4.13 20.06
N HIS A 911 14.16 2.92 20.37
CA HIS A 911 14.54 2.21 21.57
C HIS A 911 14.92 0.76 21.22
N VAL A 912 16.11 0.32 21.63
CA VAL A 912 16.63 -1.05 21.40
C VAL A 912 17.44 -1.49 22.62
N ASN A 913 17.22 -2.69 23.16
CA ASN A 913 17.94 -3.26 24.32
C ASN A 913 18.12 -2.26 25.49
N ASN A 914 17.03 -1.56 25.87
CA ASN A 914 17.01 -0.53 26.92
C ASN A 914 17.84 0.74 26.62
N ILE A 915 18.19 0.99 25.36
CA ILE A 915 18.89 2.20 24.91
C ILE A 915 17.91 3.06 24.12
N HIS A 916 17.65 4.27 24.61
CA HIS A 916 16.95 5.31 23.87
C HIS A 916 17.96 6.14 23.06
N PHE A 917 17.67 6.38 21.78
CA PHE A 917 18.55 7.14 20.90
C PHE A 917 17.78 7.86 19.78
N MET A 918 18.43 8.87 19.21
CA MET A 918 17.92 9.64 18.08
C MET A 918 18.45 9.09 16.75
N ARG A 919 17.66 9.28 15.70
CA ARG A 919 17.87 8.75 14.34
C ARG A 919 17.81 9.89 13.34
N ILE A 920 18.85 9.95 12.50
CA ILE A 920 18.93 10.84 11.35
C ILE A 920 19.05 10.00 10.09
N SER A 921 18.04 10.09 9.24
CA SER A 921 18.04 9.52 7.90
C SER A 921 18.32 10.61 6.88
N ILE A 922 19.42 10.48 6.13
CA ILE A 922 19.73 11.38 5.02
C ILE A 922 18.73 11.16 3.89
N ASN A 923 17.73 12.01 3.84
CA ASN A 923 16.55 11.83 2.99
C ASN A 923 16.72 12.44 1.60
N ASN A 924 17.40 13.59 1.49
CA ASN A 924 17.51 14.30 0.23
C ASN A 924 18.87 13.99 -0.45
N PRO A 925 18.88 13.32 -1.62
CA PRO A 925 20.11 12.96 -2.33
C PRO A 925 20.88 14.16 -2.91
N GLN A 926 20.32 15.37 -2.86
CA GLN A 926 20.97 16.62 -3.27
C GLN A 926 21.70 17.32 -2.12
N MET A 927 21.67 16.78 -0.90
CA MET A 927 22.34 17.38 0.25
C MET A 927 23.85 17.46 0.05
N THR A 928 24.44 18.54 0.55
CA THR A 928 25.88 18.80 0.54
C THR A 928 26.48 18.64 1.94
N HIS A 929 27.80 18.63 2.06
CA HIS A 929 28.45 18.68 3.36
C HIS A 929 28.11 19.94 4.17
N ARG A 930 27.79 21.06 3.51
CA ARG A 930 27.34 22.29 4.19
C ARG A 930 26.00 22.08 4.88
N ASP A 931 25.07 21.40 4.24
CA ASP A 931 23.77 21.07 4.85
C ASP A 931 23.95 20.11 6.03
N ILE A 932 24.84 19.13 5.91
CA ILE A 932 25.17 18.21 7.01
C ILE A 932 25.81 18.95 8.19
N LYS A 933 26.68 19.93 7.92
CA LYS A 933 27.30 20.74 8.95
C LYS A 933 26.26 21.58 9.70
N PHE A 934 25.31 22.19 9.00
CA PHE A 934 24.18 22.88 9.62
C PHE A 934 23.39 21.96 10.56
N ILE A 935 23.05 20.74 10.12
CA ILE A 935 22.33 19.76 10.93
C ILE A 935 23.12 19.40 12.20
N PHE A 936 24.42 19.16 12.05
CA PHE A 936 25.31 18.87 13.16
C PHE A 936 25.37 20.04 14.16
N ASP A 937 25.45 21.28 13.67
CA ASP A 937 25.53 22.47 14.52
C ASP A 937 24.23 22.66 15.33
N VAL A 938 23.05 22.48 14.71
CA VAL A 938 21.74 22.50 15.41
C VAL A 938 21.72 21.47 16.55
N ILE A 939 22.24 20.26 16.32
CA ILE A 939 22.28 19.20 17.34
C ILE A 939 23.24 19.57 18.46
N CYS A 940 24.43 20.09 18.13
CA CYS A 940 25.41 20.52 19.13
C CYS A 940 24.85 21.64 20.00
N GLU A 941 24.25 22.68 19.41
CA GLU A 941 23.65 23.81 20.13
C GLU A 941 22.61 23.32 21.16
N ASN A 942 21.64 22.52 20.72
CA ASN A 942 20.60 21.99 21.60
C ASN A 942 21.16 21.06 22.69
N SER A 943 22.15 20.24 22.35
CA SER A 943 22.76 19.30 23.29
C SER A 943 23.61 20.00 24.34
N GLU A 944 24.46 20.93 23.92
CA GLU A 944 25.35 21.70 24.80
C GLU A 944 24.55 22.58 25.76
N ASP A 945 23.48 23.22 25.27
CA ASP A 945 22.59 24.02 26.11
C ASP A 945 21.83 23.16 27.13
N PHE A 946 21.35 21.98 26.74
CA PHE A 946 20.71 21.06 27.67
C PHE A 946 21.67 20.57 28.75
N ILE A 947 22.88 20.14 28.37
CA ILE A 947 23.93 19.70 29.31
C ILE A 947 24.30 20.83 30.28
N ARG A 948 24.42 22.06 29.78
CA ARG A 948 24.77 23.23 30.60
C ARG A 948 23.68 23.56 31.62
N LYS A 949 22.38 23.46 31.25
CA LYS A 949 21.25 23.66 32.17
C LYS A 949 21.14 22.55 33.22
N ASN A 950 21.24 21.29 32.81
CA ASN A 950 21.14 20.13 33.71
C ASN A 950 22.30 20.07 34.73
N LYS A 951 23.46 20.65 34.42
CA LYS A 951 24.57 20.86 35.38
C LYS A 951 24.34 21.99 36.38
N LYS A 952 23.40 22.90 36.14
CA LYS A 952 23.04 23.98 37.09
C LYS A 952 21.91 23.57 38.03
N ASP A 953 21.06 22.64 37.60
CA ASP A 953 19.94 22.11 38.38
C ASP A 953 20.35 20.95 39.32
N LYS A 954 21.56 20.40 39.13
CA LYS A 954 22.23 19.43 40.02
C LYS A 954 23.32 20.13 40.80
#